data_AF-A0A948RV09-F1
#
_entry.id   AF-A0A948RV09-F1
#
_cell.length_a   1.000
_cell.length_b   1.000
_cell.length_c   1.000
_cell.angle_alpha   90.00
_cell.angle_beta   90.00
_cell.angle_gamma   90.00
#
_symmetry.space_group_name_H-M   'P 1'
#
loop_
_entity.id
_entity.type
_entity.pdbx_description
1 polymer ?
#
loop_
_entity_poly.entity_id
_entity_poly.type
_entity_poly.pdbx_seq_one_letter_code
_entity_poly.pdbx_strand_id
1 'polypeptide(L)'
;MKPFKIFKILGLLGVVYFAGFAVTGIRLEPDAQAQELAVEEDNYCFECHNDPTFLSDNEIGISLYVDPQSYSHSIHAGNGCVSCHQDVDPEDLPHESGLEPVDCGGCHDGVAKIYAASSHGMAHAQGDPDAPLCSDCHGKHDIRSSDDPSSITNISQIPRMCGSCHREDTDMVTRHDIDQSNVIQNYSMSIHGEGLFVRGLTVTAVCTSCHTAHNVLPHENPASTINRKNIAATCMKCHGRIEDVHLKVIRGELWEKEPHVIPSCVECHSPHDIRRVVYEDALNDGYCMGCHGSHDLVRTREGRTDTLFVDTSEILISAHGPHTPCVRCHVGVDIRLNPVCKDSGPVDCSICHAKEVESHSKSIHGRLKAEGDPNAPGCTDCHGEHKILPKENLDSPIFARNIPQLCANCHREGQKAAARLHASQTEVVEHYNMSIHGKGLNESGLMVTAMCTSCHTAHDIYPAKDPASSVNATNIAKTCAKCHLGIYEQFKKSIHSPEVSHTDKRLPVCYDCHQSHTIERVDGEDFRQIITTQCGQCHEEVTESYFETYHGKVSKLGYASTAKCSDCHGSHNILPPDDVKSTLSRANAVATCAKCHPESNRKFTGYLTHATHHDKAKYPLLHGTFWFMTILLVGTLGFFGIHTLLWIPRSFRERRRLNRQKRSGPEQQILRFEIFPRVLHIIVIISFIGLAMTGMILKFANQTWASGLARFLGGFESTGAIHRFCAVLTFAYFLLHFVHLHRKKKESGLSAWKFIFGSGSLLPNKTDLKEFWQTTLWFIGLAKRPRYGRWTYWEKFDYLAVFWGVAMIGFTGLMLWFPEFFTRFLPGRFINVATIIHSDEALLATGFIFSVHFFNTHFRPEKFPMDPVIFTGVVSLEELKNDRPREYEELVESRRLKTLEVPEPPRWLRIAARVFGFSALAFGLALIGLIIWSMLFQYR
;
A
#
# COMPACT_ATOMS: atom_id res chain seq x y z
N MET A 1 -5.77 -33.25 23.96
CA MET A 1 -6.03 -33.48 25.40
C MET A 1 -6.31 -32.14 26.06
N LYS A 2 -7.33 -32.14 26.93
CA LYS A 2 -7.99 -31.01 27.59
C LYS A 2 -7.16 -30.47 28.81
N PRO A 3 -7.57 -29.33 29.42
CA PRO A 3 -6.73 -28.36 30.15
C PRO A 3 -6.62 -28.63 31.66
N PHE A 4 -5.73 -27.91 32.36
CA PHE A 4 -5.61 -27.93 33.82
C PHE A 4 -6.11 -26.63 34.47
N LYS A 5 -7.03 -26.82 35.43
CA LYS A 5 -7.52 -25.89 36.47
C LYS A 5 -6.80 -26.18 37.79
N ILE A 6 -7.12 -25.36 38.82
CA ILE A 6 -7.04 -25.57 40.29
C ILE A 6 -5.82 -24.83 40.89
N PHE A 7 -5.99 -23.82 41.78
CA PHE A 7 -6.37 -24.01 43.19
C PHE A 7 -7.10 -22.82 43.85
N LYS A 8 -8.01 -23.17 44.76
CA LYS A 8 -8.72 -22.34 45.73
C LYS A 8 -8.73 -23.13 47.06
N ILE A 9 -8.77 -22.41 48.19
CA ILE A 9 -9.32 -22.78 49.53
C ILE A 9 -8.36 -23.27 50.64
N LEU A 10 -8.28 -22.48 51.72
CA LEU A 10 -8.35 -22.78 53.19
C LEU A 10 -7.66 -21.61 53.95
N GLY A 11 -8.10 -21.08 55.09
CA GLY A 11 -9.17 -21.43 56.03
C GLY A 11 -9.35 -20.31 57.07
N LEU A 12 -10.42 -20.43 57.84
CA LEU A 12 -10.98 -19.51 58.85
C LEU A 12 -10.40 -19.76 60.27
N LEU A 13 -10.64 -18.80 61.19
CA LEU A 13 -10.48 -18.80 62.67
C LEU A 13 -9.06 -18.48 63.20
N GLY A 14 -8.82 -17.61 64.19
CA GLY A 14 -9.65 -16.75 65.03
C GLY A 14 -8.85 -16.27 66.27
N VAL A 15 -9.13 -15.04 66.71
CA VAL A 15 -9.01 -14.48 68.08
C VAL A 15 -7.62 -14.14 68.68
N VAL A 16 -7.54 -12.93 69.25
CA VAL A 16 -6.93 -12.51 70.56
C VAL A 16 -5.95 -11.32 70.45
N TYR A 17 -6.40 -10.18 70.99
CA TYR A 17 -5.67 -9.05 71.60
C TYR A 17 -4.72 -8.20 70.74
N PHE A 18 -5.00 -6.90 70.66
CA PHE A 18 -4.18 -5.90 71.36
C PHE A 18 -4.99 -4.60 71.54
N ALA A 19 -5.27 -4.29 72.81
CA ALA A 19 -5.69 -2.98 73.29
C ALA A 19 -4.44 -2.11 73.50
N GLY A 20 -4.61 -0.79 73.38
CA GLY A 20 -3.70 0.20 73.94
C GLY A 20 -3.06 1.11 72.90
N PHE A 21 -3.67 2.28 72.69
CA PHE A 21 -3.06 3.57 73.04
C PHE A 21 -4.14 4.64 72.85
N ALA A 22 -4.98 4.79 73.88
CA ALA A 22 -5.78 5.98 74.08
C ALA A 22 -4.81 7.11 74.45
N VAL A 23 -4.58 8.02 73.50
CA VAL A 23 -4.01 9.33 73.80
C VAL A 23 -5.14 10.13 74.41
N THR A 24 -4.93 10.48 75.67
CA THR A 24 -5.72 11.36 76.52
C THR A 24 -5.97 12.70 75.84
N GLY A 25 -7.04 12.77 75.05
CA GLY A 25 -7.79 14.01 74.84
C GLY A 25 -8.74 14.13 76.02
N ILE A 26 -8.36 14.94 77.00
CA ILE A 26 -9.26 15.39 78.07
C ILE A 26 -10.37 16.19 77.37
N ARG A 27 -11.45 15.52 76.98
CA ARG A 27 -12.76 16.16 76.88
C ARG A 27 -13.19 16.35 78.33
N LEU A 28 -13.11 17.59 78.79
CA LEU A 28 -13.92 18.02 79.92
C LEU A 28 -15.37 17.75 79.48
N GLU A 29 -15.97 16.70 80.02
CA GLU A 29 -17.43 16.59 80.04
C GLU A 29 -17.92 17.86 80.76
N PRO A 30 -18.95 18.56 80.25
CA PRO A 30 -19.60 19.57 81.05
C PRO A 30 -20.06 18.87 82.31
N ASP A 31 -19.80 19.51 83.45
CA ASP A 31 -20.24 19.02 84.75
C ASP A 31 -21.71 18.63 84.64
N ALA A 32 -22.06 17.35 84.82
CA ALA A 32 -23.44 16.88 84.71
C ALA A 32 -24.36 17.67 85.68
N GLN A 33 -23.76 18.23 86.73
CA GLN A 33 -24.40 19.11 87.68
C GLN A 33 -24.64 20.53 87.13
N ALA A 34 -23.76 21.07 86.28
CA ALA A 34 -23.96 22.35 85.59
C ALA A 34 -25.01 22.26 84.47
N GLN A 35 -25.10 21.08 83.83
CA GLN A 35 -26.09 20.82 82.79
C GLN A 35 -27.50 20.59 83.36
N GLU A 36 -27.62 20.05 84.57
CA GLU A 36 -28.89 19.99 85.33
C GLU A 36 -29.34 21.40 85.79
N LEU A 37 -28.40 22.25 86.22
CA LEU A 37 -28.66 23.64 86.63
C LEU A 37 -29.12 24.54 85.47
N ALA A 38 -28.47 24.45 84.30
CA ALA A 38 -28.86 25.22 83.10
C ALA A 38 -30.26 24.83 82.58
N VAL A 39 -30.63 23.54 82.66
CA VAL A 39 -31.96 23.06 82.27
C VAL A 39 -33.04 23.55 83.24
N GLU A 40 -32.73 23.68 84.53
CA GLU A 40 -33.65 24.24 85.52
C GLU A 40 -33.84 25.76 85.30
N GLU A 41 -32.78 26.48 84.94
CA GLU A 41 -32.80 27.91 84.61
C GLU A 41 -33.57 28.21 83.31
N ASP A 42 -33.38 27.42 82.26
CA ASP A 42 -34.09 27.57 80.98
C ASP A 42 -35.61 27.38 81.12
N ASN A 43 -36.05 26.48 82.02
CA ASN A 43 -37.47 26.24 82.26
C ASN A 43 -38.18 27.51 82.76
N TYR A 44 -37.52 28.34 83.58
CA TYR A 44 -38.08 29.62 84.04
C TYR A 44 -38.26 30.61 82.89
N CYS A 45 -37.29 30.68 81.97
CA CYS A 45 -37.41 31.52 80.78
C CYS A 45 -38.58 31.04 79.89
N PHE A 46 -38.74 29.73 79.72
CA PHE A 46 -39.81 29.16 78.89
C PHE A 46 -41.22 29.35 79.47
N GLU A 47 -41.39 29.60 80.77
CA GLU A 47 -42.71 29.91 81.34
C GLU A 47 -43.35 31.14 80.67
N CYS A 48 -42.54 32.11 80.26
CA CYS A 48 -42.98 33.32 79.55
C CYS A 48 -42.68 33.26 78.05
N HIS A 49 -41.50 32.75 77.65
CA HIS A 49 -41.04 32.80 76.26
C HIS A 49 -41.53 31.65 75.37
N ASN A 50 -42.25 30.66 75.89
CA ASN A 50 -42.87 29.59 75.10
C ASN A 50 -44.31 29.93 74.62
N ASP A 51 -44.74 31.18 74.70
CA ASP A 51 -46.03 31.62 74.12
C ASP A 51 -45.84 32.20 72.70
N PRO A 52 -46.39 31.57 71.65
CA PRO A 52 -46.30 32.07 70.27
C PRO A 52 -46.91 33.45 70.04
N THR A 53 -47.73 33.93 70.98
CA THR A 53 -48.36 35.26 70.93
C THR A 53 -47.57 36.33 71.69
N PHE A 54 -46.44 35.98 72.30
CA PHE A 54 -45.64 36.92 73.07
C PHE A 54 -44.85 37.87 72.16
N LEU A 55 -45.13 39.17 72.29
CA LEU A 55 -44.56 40.25 71.50
C LEU A 55 -43.84 41.25 72.41
N SER A 56 -42.82 41.91 71.89
CA SER A 56 -42.12 43.01 72.57
C SER A 56 -42.98 44.27 72.65
N ASP A 57 -42.85 45.03 73.74
CA ASP A 57 -43.57 46.28 74.01
C ASP A 57 -43.15 47.50 73.14
N ASN A 58 -42.53 47.27 71.98
CA ASN A 58 -42.15 48.32 71.03
C ASN A 58 -43.24 48.54 69.96
N GLU A 59 -43.22 49.70 69.27
CA GLU A 59 -44.24 50.08 68.26
C GLU A 59 -44.38 49.07 67.09
N ILE A 60 -43.42 48.15 66.93
CA ILE A 60 -43.34 47.18 65.83
C ILE A 60 -43.86 45.78 66.25
N GLY A 61 -43.89 45.45 67.55
CA GLY A 61 -44.34 44.16 68.08
C GLY A 61 -43.54 42.98 67.54
N ILE A 62 -42.29 42.82 67.96
CA ILE A 62 -41.42 41.70 67.56
C ILE A 62 -41.75 40.48 68.41
N SER A 63 -41.90 39.29 67.81
CA SER A 63 -42.13 38.07 68.59
C SER A 63 -40.93 37.73 69.47
N LEU A 64 -41.22 37.51 70.76
CA LEU A 64 -40.27 37.06 71.78
C LEU A 64 -40.40 35.55 72.06
N TYR A 65 -41.12 34.84 71.19
CA TYR A 65 -41.34 33.40 71.30
C TYR A 65 -40.06 32.61 70.99
N VAL A 66 -39.79 31.62 71.84
CA VAL A 66 -38.75 30.62 71.68
C VAL A 66 -39.39 29.24 71.81
N ASP A 67 -39.32 28.43 70.76
CA ASP A 67 -39.77 27.05 70.78
C ASP A 67 -38.75 26.16 71.53
N PRO A 68 -39.10 25.58 72.69
CA PRO A 68 -38.19 24.74 73.47
C PRO A 68 -37.72 23.52 72.69
N GLN A 69 -38.56 22.98 71.79
CA GLN A 69 -38.18 21.84 70.97
C GLN A 69 -37.10 22.23 69.96
N SER A 70 -37.26 23.36 69.27
CA SER A 70 -36.24 23.87 68.34
C SER A 70 -34.95 24.25 69.07
N TYR A 71 -35.03 24.89 70.25
CA TYR A 71 -33.86 25.22 71.07
C TYR A 71 -33.10 23.98 71.53
N SER A 72 -33.80 22.91 71.92
CA SER A 72 -33.16 21.65 72.36
C SER A 72 -32.27 21.00 71.29
N HIS A 73 -32.46 21.35 70.02
CA HIS A 73 -31.63 20.90 68.90
C HIS A 73 -30.48 21.85 68.56
N SER A 74 -30.37 22.99 69.25
CA SER A 74 -29.24 23.89 69.12
C SER A 74 -27.98 23.28 69.71
N ILE A 75 -26.82 23.56 69.10
CA ILE A 75 -25.51 23.20 69.68
C ILE A 75 -25.22 23.95 70.99
N HIS A 76 -25.97 25.04 71.25
CA HIS A 76 -25.83 25.86 72.46
C HIS A 76 -26.90 25.55 73.52
N ALA A 77 -27.77 24.55 73.29
CA ALA A 77 -28.86 24.20 74.21
C ALA A 77 -28.39 23.84 75.63
N GLY A 78 -27.13 23.42 75.79
CA GLY A 78 -26.55 23.06 77.08
C GLY A 78 -25.95 24.24 77.86
N ASN A 79 -25.97 25.46 77.33
CA ASN A 79 -25.32 26.63 77.94
C ASN A 79 -26.28 27.49 78.79
N GLY A 80 -27.59 27.29 78.69
CA GLY A 80 -28.61 28.15 79.30
C GLY A 80 -28.82 29.47 78.56
N CYS A 81 -30.00 30.06 78.72
CA CYS A 81 -30.42 31.29 78.04
C CYS A 81 -29.56 32.51 78.41
N VAL A 82 -29.21 32.66 79.69
CA VAL A 82 -28.41 33.81 80.20
C VAL A 82 -26.94 33.77 79.76
N SER A 83 -26.44 32.62 79.31
CA SER A 83 -25.08 32.53 78.74
C SER A 83 -24.97 33.36 77.45
N CYS A 84 -26.06 33.52 76.72
CA CYS A 84 -26.13 34.36 75.52
C CYS A 84 -26.75 35.73 75.84
N HIS A 85 -27.75 35.77 76.73
CA HIS A 85 -28.37 37.00 77.24
C HIS A 85 -27.72 37.45 78.54
N GLN A 86 -26.46 37.90 78.44
CA GLN A 86 -25.62 38.22 79.61
C GLN A 86 -26.09 39.45 80.40
N ASP A 87 -27.01 40.22 79.82
CA ASP A 87 -27.65 41.40 80.40
C ASP A 87 -28.93 41.07 81.18
N VAL A 88 -29.34 39.79 81.23
CA VAL A 88 -30.44 39.31 82.07
C VAL A 88 -29.91 38.89 83.44
N ASP A 89 -30.48 39.47 84.50
CA ASP A 89 -30.25 39.02 85.88
C ASP A 89 -31.29 37.92 86.24
N PRO A 90 -30.87 36.67 86.51
CA PRO A 90 -31.78 35.59 86.88
C PRO A 90 -32.56 35.87 88.18
N GLU A 91 -32.08 36.78 89.04
CA GLU A 91 -32.74 37.17 90.28
C GLU A 91 -33.84 38.25 90.09
N ASP A 92 -33.93 38.86 88.89
CA ASP A 92 -34.86 39.95 88.56
C ASP A 92 -35.81 39.57 87.41
N LEU A 93 -36.63 38.53 87.64
CA LEU A 93 -37.64 38.06 86.69
C LEU A 93 -39.08 38.39 87.15
N PRO A 94 -39.95 38.92 86.28
CA PRO A 94 -39.73 39.23 84.86
C PRO A 94 -38.80 40.44 84.67
N HIS A 95 -37.83 40.31 83.77
CA HIS A 95 -36.83 41.34 83.48
C HIS A 95 -37.43 42.52 82.69
N GLU A 96 -36.78 43.70 82.75
CA GLU A 96 -37.19 44.87 81.96
C GLU A 96 -37.07 44.62 80.45
N SER A 97 -37.88 45.34 79.67
CA SER A 97 -37.85 45.28 78.21
C SER A 97 -36.65 46.03 77.63
N GLY A 98 -35.96 45.45 76.65
CA GLY A 98 -34.89 46.12 75.91
C GLY A 98 -33.51 45.52 76.08
N LEU A 99 -33.41 44.19 76.02
CA LEU A 99 -32.14 43.47 76.10
C LEU A 99 -31.20 43.85 74.94
N GLU A 100 -29.90 43.85 75.22
CA GLU A 100 -28.85 44.02 74.24
C GLU A 100 -28.84 42.83 73.24
N PRO A 101 -28.52 43.08 71.96
CA PRO A 101 -28.35 42.00 70.99
C PRO A 101 -27.22 41.05 71.40
N VAL A 102 -27.46 39.75 71.27
CA VAL A 102 -26.48 38.70 71.61
C VAL A 102 -25.20 38.86 70.79
N ASP A 103 -24.06 39.04 71.46
CA ASP A 103 -22.73 39.07 70.84
C ASP A 103 -22.09 37.67 70.83
N CYS A 104 -22.16 37.00 69.68
CA CYS A 104 -21.50 35.72 69.46
C CYS A 104 -19.97 35.82 69.57
N GLY A 105 -19.39 37.01 69.34
CA GLY A 105 -17.95 37.26 69.35
C GLY A 105 -17.30 37.12 70.73
N GLY A 106 -18.08 37.25 71.82
CA GLY A 106 -17.59 37.05 73.18
C GLY A 106 -17.03 35.65 73.42
N CYS A 107 -17.60 34.62 72.77
CA CYS A 107 -17.11 33.23 72.83
C CYS A 107 -16.44 32.77 71.53
N HIS A 108 -16.75 33.39 70.39
CA HIS A 108 -16.23 33.03 69.07
C HIS A 108 -15.27 34.08 68.49
N ASP A 109 -14.35 34.60 69.32
CA ASP A 109 -13.49 35.75 69.02
C ASP A 109 -12.66 35.59 67.74
N GLY A 110 -12.14 34.38 67.48
CA GLY A 110 -11.30 34.09 66.32
C GLY A 110 -12.04 34.25 65.00
N VAL A 111 -13.25 33.69 64.90
CA VAL A 111 -14.06 33.80 63.67
C VAL A 111 -14.75 35.16 63.55
N ALA A 112 -15.08 35.81 64.67
CA ALA A 112 -15.60 37.18 64.68
C ALA A 112 -14.60 38.16 64.04
N LYS A 113 -13.30 38.02 64.33
CA LYS A 113 -12.22 38.81 63.67
C LYS A 113 -12.13 38.56 62.17
N ILE A 114 -12.36 37.32 61.72
CA ILE A 114 -12.35 36.96 60.29
C ILE A 114 -13.57 37.58 59.59
N TYR A 115 -14.76 37.45 60.18
CA TYR A 115 -15.99 38.06 59.67
C TYR A 115 -15.86 39.58 59.55
N ALA A 116 -15.30 40.26 60.56
CA ALA A 116 -15.08 41.70 60.54
C ALA A 116 -14.20 42.18 59.36
N ALA A 117 -13.30 41.33 58.86
CA ALA A 117 -12.44 41.63 57.71
C ALA A 117 -13.10 41.30 56.34
N SER A 118 -14.24 40.60 56.35
CA SER A 118 -15.00 40.27 55.14
C SER A 118 -15.79 41.47 54.62
N SER A 119 -16.27 41.41 53.38
CA SER A 119 -17.18 42.41 52.82
C SER A 119 -18.44 42.60 53.66
N HIS A 120 -19.03 41.52 54.20
CA HIS A 120 -20.22 41.62 55.05
C HIS A 120 -19.92 42.29 56.39
N GLY A 121 -18.82 41.94 57.05
CA GLY A 121 -18.43 42.57 58.31
C GLY A 121 -18.02 44.04 58.15
N MET A 122 -17.37 44.39 57.04
CA MET A 122 -17.05 45.78 56.72
C MET A 122 -18.32 46.60 56.42
N ALA A 123 -19.30 46.03 55.71
CA ALA A 123 -20.59 46.69 55.47
C ALA A 123 -21.38 46.87 56.77
N HIS A 124 -21.41 45.85 57.63
CA HIS A 124 -22.04 45.92 58.94
C HIS A 124 -21.40 47.02 59.83
N ALA A 125 -20.06 47.10 59.85
CA ALA A 125 -19.34 48.14 60.58
C ALA A 125 -19.60 49.56 60.05
N GLN A 126 -20.05 49.69 58.80
CA GLN A 126 -20.47 50.96 58.19
C GLN A 126 -21.95 51.30 58.48
N GLY A 127 -22.66 50.45 59.22
CA GLY A 127 -24.07 50.66 59.58
C GLY A 127 -25.05 50.31 58.45
N ASP A 128 -24.65 49.46 57.50
CA ASP A 128 -25.53 48.99 56.44
C ASP A 128 -26.61 48.05 57.02
N PRO A 129 -27.91 48.39 56.93
CA PRO A 129 -28.99 47.56 57.48
C PRO A 129 -29.19 46.24 56.72
N ASP A 130 -28.68 46.11 55.48
CA ASP A 130 -28.80 44.90 54.68
C ASP A 130 -27.59 43.94 54.86
N ALA A 131 -26.60 44.32 55.67
CA ALA A 131 -25.43 43.49 55.96
C ALA A 131 -25.78 42.35 56.95
N PRO A 132 -25.53 41.08 56.60
CA PRO A 132 -25.96 39.94 57.42
C PRO A 132 -25.09 39.77 58.67
N LEU A 133 -25.71 39.56 59.83
CA LEU A 133 -25.09 39.20 61.09
C LEU A 133 -24.83 37.70 61.20
N CYS A 134 -24.11 37.28 62.25
CA CYS A 134 -23.86 35.86 62.52
C CYS A 134 -25.17 35.04 62.58
N SER A 135 -26.21 35.59 63.21
CA SER A 135 -27.51 34.96 63.37
C SER A 135 -28.29 34.78 62.05
N ASP A 136 -28.02 35.61 61.04
CA ASP A 136 -28.73 35.54 59.75
C ASP A 136 -28.25 34.36 58.91
N CYS A 137 -27.02 33.89 59.16
CA CYS A 137 -26.44 32.72 58.51
C CYS A 137 -26.56 31.44 59.35
N HIS A 138 -26.47 31.54 60.68
CA HIS A 138 -26.43 30.37 61.58
C HIS A 138 -27.76 30.05 62.26
N GLY A 139 -28.72 30.97 62.26
CA GLY A 139 -29.94 30.89 63.08
C GLY A 139 -29.79 31.67 64.39
N LYS A 140 -30.89 31.75 65.15
CA LYS A 140 -30.95 32.49 66.43
C LYS A 140 -30.93 31.49 67.59
N HIS A 141 -32.11 31.00 67.97
CA HIS A 141 -32.28 29.99 69.02
C HIS A 141 -32.20 28.55 68.48
N ASP A 142 -32.06 28.37 67.16
CA ASP A 142 -32.05 27.10 66.45
C ASP A 142 -30.70 26.83 65.75
N ILE A 143 -29.60 27.30 66.34
CA ILE A 143 -28.24 27.14 65.76
C ILE A 143 -27.84 25.67 65.75
N ARG A 144 -27.92 25.03 64.59
CA ARG A 144 -27.59 23.60 64.39
C ARG A 144 -26.20 23.41 63.81
N SER A 145 -25.58 22.26 64.10
CA SER A 145 -24.31 21.85 63.48
C SER A 145 -24.42 21.86 61.96
N SER A 146 -23.37 22.30 61.25
CA SER A 146 -23.34 22.29 59.79
C SER A 146 -23.46 20.88 59.18
N ASP A 147 -23.18 19.84 59.97
CA ASP A 147 -23.35 18.44 59.55
C ASP A 147 -24.82 17.99 59.54
N ASP A 148 -25.71 18.69 60.24
CA ASP A 148 -27.15 18.42 60.24
C ASP A 148 -27.76 18.90 58.91
N PRO A 149 -28.42 18.03 58.12
CA PRO A 149 -29.12 18.43 56.89
C PRO A 149 -30.16 19.55 57.05
N SER A 150 -30.68 19.71 58.27
CA SER A 150 -31.67 20.74 58.63
C SER A 150 -31.02 22.07 59.05
N SER A 151 -29.69 22.13 59.15
CA SER A 151 -28.97 23.37 59.45
C SER A 151 -28.91 24.29 58.22
N ILE A 152 -29.08 25.60 58.45
CA ILE A 152 -28.98 26.62 57.40
C ILE A 152 -27.56 26.64 56.78
N THR A 153 -26.54 26.28 57.56
CA THR A 153 -25.14 26.22 57.13
C THR A 153 -24.72 24.87 56.56
N ASN A 154 -25.66 23.91 56.41
CA ASN A 154 -25.37 22.65 55.74
C ASN A 154 -25.08 22.87 54.25
N ILE A 155 -24.17 22.07 53.68
CA ILE A 155 -23.79 22.18 52.27
C ILE A 155 -24.97 22.17 51.29
N SER A 156 -26.04 21.44 51.60
CA SER A 156 -27.27 21.42 50.77
C SER A 156 -28.15 22.67 50.90
N GLN A 157 -27.96 23.45 51.96
CA GLN A 157 -28.76 24.64 52.30
C GLN A 157 -28.00 25.95 52.05
N ILE A 158 -26.66 25.91 51.98
CA ILE A 158 -25.80 27.10 51.75
C ILE A 158 -26.26 27.97 50.57
N PRO A 159 -26.58 27.42 49.37
CA PRO A 159 -27.04 28.29 48.27
C PRO A 159 -28.37 28.99 48.57
N ARG A 160 -29.27 28.35 49.34
CA ARG A 160 -30.52 28.97 49.78
C ARG A 160 -30.26 30.05 50.84
N MET A 161 -29.36 29.79 51.79
CA MET A 161 -28.91 30.77 52.79
C MET A 161 -28.32 32.01 52.11
N CYS A 162 -27.35 31.86 51.22
CA CYS A 162 -26.82 33.01 50.48
C CYS A 162 -27.91 33.69 49.62
N GLY A 163 -28.82 32.90 49.06
CA GLY A 163 -29.94 33.38 48.26
C GLY A 163 -31.05 34.10 49.03
N SER A 164 -31.05 34.11 50.37
CA SER A 164 -32.00 34.94 51.13
C SER A 164 -31.71 36.44 50.96
N CYS A 165 -30.46 36.79 50.64
CA CYS A 165 -30.02 38.17 50.42
C CYS A 165 -29.43 38.42 49.01
N HIS A 166 -28.94 37.40 48.30
CA HIS A 166 -28.32 37.57 46.97
C HIS A 166 -29.20 37.11 45.80
N ARG A 167 -30.50 36.95 46.02
CA ARG A 167 -31.48 36.64 44.97
C ARG A 167 -32.13 37.93 44.46
N GLU A 168 -32.48 37.98 43.18
CA GLU A 168 -32.72 39.21 42.41
C GLU A 168 -33.89 40.07 42.91
N ASP A 169 -34.82 39.48 43.65
CA ASP A 169 -36.01 40.10 44.23
C ASP A 169 -35.87 40.43 45.72
N THR A 170 -34.66 40.34 46.27
CA THR A 170 -34.39 40.69 47.68
C THR A 170 -34.08 42.18 47.81
N ASP A 171 -34.42 42.75 48.97
CA ASP A 171 -34.18 44.16 49.26
C ASP A 171 -32.70 44.54 49.07
N MET A 172 -31.77 43.67 49.48
CA MET A 172 -30.33 43.89 49.29
C MET A 172 -29.99 44.09 47.81
N VAL A 173 -30.37 43.16 46.92
CA VAL A 173 -30.03 43.25 45.49
C VAL A 173 -30.69 44.45 44.80
N THR A 174 -31.86 44.89 45.29
CA THR A 174 -32.55 46.05 44.72
C THR A 174 -32.01 47.40 45.20
N ARG A 175 -31.40 47.46 46.39
CA ARG A 175 -30.87 48.69 47.00
C ARG A 175 -29.37 48.88 46.78
N HIS A 176 -28.64 47.79 46.48
CA HIS A 176 -27.20 47.79 46.28
C HIS A 176 -26.81 47.38 44.87
N ASP A 177 -25.79 48.04 44.31
CA ASP A 177 -25.25 47.70 43.00
C ASP A 177 -24.30 46.50 43.13
N ILE A 178 -24.72 45.35 42.59
CA ILE A 178 -23.94 44.11 42.62
C ILE A 178 -23.51 43.71 41.20
N ASP A 179 -22.24 43.33 41.04
CA ASP A 179 -21.61 43.07 39.73
C ASP A 179 -22.27 41.94 38.91
N GLN A 180 -23.06 41.07 39.53
CA GLN A 180 -23.73 39.96 38.85
C GLN A 180 -25.20 39.84 39.24
N SER A 181 -26.04 39.67 38.22
CA SER A 181 -27.47 39.34 38.37
C SER A 181 -27.71 37.85 38.09
N ASN A 182 -28.83 37.33 38.60
CA ASN A 182 -29.27 35.94 38.45
C ASN A 182 -28.32 34.92 39.08
N VAL A 183 -27.58 35.28 40.14
CA VAL A 183 -26.46 34.46 40.66
C VAL A 183 -26.94 33.10 41.16
N ILE A 184 -28.04 33.07 41.91
CA ILE A 184 -28.62 31.82 42.44
C ILE A 184 -29.19 30.96 41.30
N GLN A 185 -29.92 31.59 40.38
CA GLN A 185 -30.48 30.92 39.22
C GLN A 185 -29.39 30.33 38.34
N ASN A 186 -28.34 31.10 38.06
CA ASN A 186 -27.18 30.67 37.29
C ASN A 186 -26.52 29.48 37.98
N TYR A 187 -26.15 29.60 39.27
CA TYR A 187 -25.49 28.51 39.99
C TYR A 187 -26.30 27.21 39.92
N SER A 188 -27.63 27.28 40.04
CA SER A 188 -28.51 26.12 39.94
C SER A 188 -28.46 25.41 38.57
N MET A 189 -28.13 26.13 37.50
CA MET A 189 -27.95 25.61 36.14
C MET A 189 -26.52 25.13 35.87
N SER A 190 -25.56 25.43 36.75
CA SER A 190 -24.18 24.96 36.62
C SER A 190 -24.08 23.45 36.91
N ILE A 191 -22.96 22.83 36.52
CA ILE A 191 -22.69 21.41 36.85
C ILE A 191 -22.60 21.18 38.36
N HIS A 192 -22.17 22.19 39.13
CA HIS A 192 -22.12 22.12 40.58
C HIS A 192 -23.52 22.17 41.19
N GLY A 193 -24.40 23.03 40.65
CA GLY A 193 -25.81 23.12 41.03
C GLY A 193 -26.61 21.88 40.64
N GLU A 194 -26.39 21.30 39.44
CA GLU A 194 -26.95 20.01 39.04
C GLU A 194 -26.49 18.90 40.01
N GLY A 195 -25.18 18.89 40.33
CA GLY A 195 -24.61 18.00 41.33
C GLY A 195 -25.33 18.08 42.68
N LEU A 196 -25.57 19.30 43.17
CA LEU A 196 -26.20 19.53 44.48
C LEU A 196 -27.71 19.22 44.45
N PHE A 197 -28.47 19.91 43.59
CA PHE A 197 -29.93 19.93 43.64
C PHE A 197 -30.59 18.77 42.91
N VAL A 198 -29.99 18.29 41.81
CA VAL A 198 -30.57 17.23 40.98
C VAL A 198 -30.02 15.86 41.38
N ARG A 199 -28.72 15.78 41.65
CA ARG A 199 -28.04 14.51 41.96
C ARG A 199 -27.82 14.27 43.45
N GLY A 200 -28.06 15.26 44.32
CA GLY A 200 -27.93 15.12 45.77
C GLY A 200 -26.48 14.92 46.26
N LEU A 201 -25.48 15.33 45.48
CA LEU A 201 -24.07 15.14 45.81
C LEU A 201 -23.58 16.25 46.75
N THR A 202 -23.34 15.92 48.01
CA THR A 202 -22.81 16.85 49.02
C THR A 202 -21.32 17.16 48.84
N VAL A 203 -20.61 16.47 47.96
CA VAL A 203 -19.19 16.73 47.63
C VAL A 203 -19.02 17.80 46.53
N THR A 204 -20.13 18.32 45.99
CA THR A 204 -20.12 19.37 44.97
C THR A 204 -19.71 20.72 45.57
N ALA A 205 -19.14 21.59 44.74
CA ALA A 205 -18.78 22.94 45.18
C ALA A 205 -20.02 23.81 45.39
N VAL A 206 -20.07 24.54 46.50
CA VAL A 206 -21.11 25.53 46.82
C VAL A 206 -20.49 26.93 46.96
N CYS A 207 -21.29 27.95 47.23
CA CYS A 207 -20.84 29.34 47.32
C CYS A 207 -19.60 29.51 48.22
N THR A 208 -19.60 28.88 49.40
CA THR A 208 -18.49 28.94 50.36
C THR A 208 -17.25 28.15 49.94
N SER A 209 -17.37 27.19 49.02
CA SER A 209 -16.22 26.48 48.45
C SER A 209 -15.33 27.40 47.62
N CYS A 210 -15.94 28.41 46.99
CA CYS A 210 -15.25 29.40 46.15
C CYS A 210 -15.00 30.71 46.90
N HIS A 211 -15.99 31.24 47.63
CA HIS A 211 -15.93 32.57 48.27
C HIS A 211 -15.48 32.56 49.74
N THR A 212 -15.27 31.37 50.34
CA THR A 212 -15.12 31.15 51.80
C THR A 212 -16.40 31.46 52.60
N ALA A 213 -16.49 30.96 53.84
CA ALA A 213 -17.70 31.13 54.67
C ALA A 213 -17.72 32.43 55.48
N HIS A 214 -16.60 32.79 56.10
CA HIS A 214 -16.51 33.95 57.00
C HIS A 214 -15.58 35.06 56.49
N ASN A 215 -14.90 34.89 55.35
CA ASN A 215 -13.98 35.88 54.78
C ASN A 215 -14.29 36.19 53.31
N VAL A 216 -15.57 36.44 53.00
CA VAL A 216 -16.01 36.74 51.64
C VAL A 216 -15.42 38.09 51.21
N LEU A 217 -14.62 38.09 50.15
CA LEU A 217 -13.92 39.27 49.61
C LEU A 217 -14.21 39.42 48.10
N PRO A 218 -14.21 40.66 47.57
CA PRO A 218 -14.44 40.91 46.16
C PRO A 218 -13.29 40.35 45.29
N HIS A 219 -13.57 40.06 44.03
CA HIS A 219 -12.65 39.31 43.15
C HIS A 219 -11.38 40.08 42.79
N GLU A 220 -11.41 41.40 42.86
CA GLU A 220 -10.28 42.31 42.65
C GLU A 220 -9.28 42.25 43.79
N ASN A 221 -9.74 41.87 44.99
CA ASN A 221 -8.88 41.80 46.15
C ASN A 221 -7.86 40.65 45.99
N PRO A 222 -6.55 40.91 46.05
CA PRO A 222 -5.52 39.88 45.90
C PRO A 222 -5.58 38.75 46.95
N ALA A 223 -6.21 38.99 48.11
CA ALA A 223 -6.43 37.98 49.15
C ALA A 223 -7.68 37.12 48.90
N SER A 224 -8.53 37.49 47.94
CA SER A 224 -9.74 36.74 47.62
C SER A 224 -9.41 35.41 46.95
N THR A 225 -10.08 34.34 47.37
CA THR A 225 -9.96 32.99 46.78
C THR A 225 -10.42 32.94 45.33
N ILE A 226 -11.26 33.89 44.91
CA ILE A 226 -11.73 34.00 43.52
C ILE A 226 -10.96 35.02 42.69
N ASN A 227 -9.89 35.60 43.22
CA ASN A 227 -9.02 36.48 42.44
C ASN A 227 -8.38 35.71 41.27
N ARG A 228 -8.17 36.38 40.13
CA ARG A 228 -7.58 35.78 38.92
C ARG A 228 -6.27 35.02 39.18
N LYS A 229 -5.47 35.45 40.16
CA LYS A 229 -4.21 34.77 40.55
C LYS A 229 -4.41 33.54 41.44
N ASN A 230 -5.52 33.48 42.18
CA ASN A 230 -5.80 32.45 43.18
C ASN A 230 -6.82 31.41 42.68
N ILE A 231 -7.61 31.74 41.66
CA ILE A 231 -8.75 30.93 41.21
C ILE A 231 -8.35 29.49 40.81
N ALA A 232 -7.19 29.32 40.17
CA ALA A 232 -6.69 27.99 39.81
C ALA A 232 -6.45 27.12 41.06
N ALA A 233 -5.78 27.69 42.07
CA ALA A 233 -5.56 27.00 43.35
C ALA A 233 -6.88 26.67 44.06
N THR A 234 -7.87 27.56 43.96
CA THR A 234 -9.23 27.34 44.50
C THR A 234 -9.92 26.17 43.79
N CYS A 235 -9.92 26.12 42.45
CA CYS A 235 -10.50 25.01 41.70
C CYS A 235 -9.77 23.67 41.95
N MET A 236 -8.43 23.71 42.10
CA MET A 236 -7.60 22.52 42.32
C MET A 236 -7.83 21.84 43.67
N LYS A 237 -8.48 22.51 44.64
CA LYS A 237 -8.92 21.87 45.89
C LYS A 237 -9.81 20.65 45.63
N CYS A 238 -10.58 20.66 44.54
CA CYS A 238 -11.42 19.55 44.11
C CYS A 238 -10.96 18.94 42.78
N HIS A 239 -10.41 19.75 41.86
CA HIS A 239 -9.93 19.31 40.54
C HIS A 239 -8.43 18.97 40.53
N GLY A 240 -8.01 17.97 41.30
CA GLY A 240 -6.58 17.63 41.50
C GLY A 240 -5.80 17.10 40.28
N ARG A 241 -6.43 16.91 39.12
CA ARG A 241 -5.78 16.51 37.86
C ARG A 241 -5.94 17.52 36.73
N ILE A 242 -6.34 18.76 37.05
CA ILE A 242 -6.70 19.74 36.02
C ILE A 242 -5.56 19.96 35.00
N GLU A 243 -4.31 19.94 35.45
CA GLU A 243 -3.11 20.04 34.60
C GLU A 243 -3.05 18.90 33.57
N ASP A 244 -3.19 17.63 34.00
CA ASP A 244 -3.18 16.45 33.11
C ASP A 244 -4.23 16.53 32.00
N VAL A 245 -5.42 17.06 32.33
CA VAL A 245 -6.52 17.13 31.35
C VAL A 245 -6.27 18.25 30.34
N HIS A 246 -5.68 19.36 30.79
CA HIS A 246 -5.40 20.52 29.94
C HIS A 246 -4.12 20.36 29.13
N LEU A 247 -3.17 19.48 29.49
CA LEU A 247 -1.99 19.16 28.67
C LEU A 247 -2.31 18.64 27.26
N LYS A 248 -3.53 18.10 27.06
CA LYS A 248 -4.02 17.68 25.73
C LYS A 248 -4.41 18.85 24.84
N VAL A 249 -4.61 20.02 25.42
CA VAL A 249 -5.14 21.22 24.76
C VAL A 249 -4.04 22.31 24.75
N ILE A 250 -3.43 22.60 25.90
CA ILE A 250 -2.40 23.61 26.14
C ILE A 250 -1.05 22.92 26.40
N ARG A 251 0.06 23.43 25.84
CA ARG A 251 1.40 22.90 26.10
C ARG A 251 1.78 23.03 27.59
N GLY A 252 2.31 21.95 28.17
CA GLY A 252 2.71 21.90 29.58
C GLY A 252 3.73 22.93 30.00
N GLU A 253 4.71 23.22 29.13
CA GLU A 253 5.76 24.20 29.44
C GLU A 253 5.25 25.63 29.66
N LEU A 254 4.07 25.97 29.11
CA LEU A 254 3.49 27.31 29.28
C LEU A 254 3.02 27.53 30.71
N TRP A 255 2.58 26.49 31.42
CA TRP A 255 2.16 26.55 32.82
C TRP A 255 3.30 26.99 33.75
N GLU A 256 4.54 26.66 33.40
CA GLU A 256 5.72 26.97 34.20
C GLU A 256 6.44 28.24 33.74
N LYS A 257 6.59 28.43 32.42
CA LYS A 257 7.44 29.49 31.85
C LYS A 257 6.70 30.79 31.59
N GLU A 258 5.45 30.71 31.13
CA GLU A 258 4.66 31.88 30.69
C GLU A 258 3.19 31.78 31.15
N PRO A 259 2.90 31.59 32.45
CA PRO A 259 1.53 31.32 32.92
C PRO A 259 0.53 32.45 32.65
N HIS A 260 1.02 33.67 32.36
CA HIS A 260 0.21 34.82 32.03
C HIS A 260 -0.39 34.77 30.61
N VAL A 261 0.11 33.89 29.71
CA VAL A 261 -0.46 33.69 28.37
C VAL A 261 -1.56 32.61 28.36
N ILE A 262 -1.78 31.93 29.48
CA ILE A 262 -2.82 30.91 29.63
C ILE A 262 -4.12 31.60 30.09
N PRO A 263 -5.26 31.34 29.42
CA PRO A 263 -6.55 31.84 29.90
C PRO A 263 -6.86 31.35 31.31
N SER A 264 -7.37 32.21 32.19
CA SER A 264 -7.80 31.78 33.52
C SER A 264 -8.97 30.78 33.43
N CYS A 265 -9.16 29.91 34.42
CA CYS A 265 -10.19 28.85 34.37
C CYS A 265 -11.58 29.41 34.05
N VAL A 266 -11.89 30.60 34.60
CA VAL A 266 -13.18 31.28 34.44
C VAL A 266 -13.38 31.96 33.09
N GLU A 267 -12.31 32.23 32.34
CA GLU A 267 -12.37 32.75 30.95
C GLU A 267 -12.82 31.65 29.95
N CYS A 268 -12.73 30.38 30.36
CA CYS A 268 -13.20 29.23 29.59
C CYS A 268 -14.42 28.54 30.20
N HIS A 269 -14.61 28.61 31.53
CA HIS A 269 -15.68 27.99 32.29
C HIS A 269 -16.40 29.02 33.16
N SER A 270 -17.67 29.34 32.85
CA SER A 270 -18.42 30.24 33.71
C SER A 270 -18.67 29.59 35.09
N PRO A 271 -18.33 30.27 36.20
CA PRO A 271 -18.42 29.69 37.55
C PRO A 271 -19.87 29.65 38.07
N HIS A 272 -20.72 30.53 37.55
CA HIS A 272 -22.13 30.61 37.92
C HIS A 272 -23.05 30.22 36.77
N ASP A 273 -22.74 30.47 35.49
CA ASP A 273 -23.67 30.17 34.37
C ASP A 273 -23.20 28.95 33.55
N ILE A 274 -24.13 28.28 32.85
CA ILE A 274 -23.82 27.22 31.88
C ILE A 274 -23.26 27.80 30.56
N ARG A 275 -23.48 29.10 30.29
CA ARG A 275 -22.91 29.82 29.13
C ARG A 275 -21.71 30.69 29.55
N ARG A 276 -20.73 30.81 28.65
CA ARG A 276 -19.55 31.67 28.85
C ARG A 276 -19.97 33.13 28.87
N VAL A 277 -19.79 33.80 30.00
CA VAL A 277 -19.83 35.27 30.07
C VAL A 277 -18.47 35.79 29.60
N VAL A 278 -18.47 36.72 28.66
CA VAL A 278 -17.27 37.44 28.23
C VAL A 278 -17.12 38.61 29.20
N TYR A 279 -16.02 38.66 29.97
CA TYR A 279 -15.70 39.83 30.79
C TYR A 279 -15.62 41.07 29.90
N GLU A 280 -16.16 42.21 30.34
CA GLU A 280 -16.11 43.47 29.57
C GLU A 280 -14.67 43.96 29.32
N ASP A 281 -13.71 43.51 30.14
CA ASP A 281 -12.27 43.77 29.99
C ASP A 281 -11.56 42.82 28.99
N ALA A 282 -12.26 41.81 28.45
CA ALA A 282 -11.70 40.95 27.41
C ALA A 282 -11.95 41.61 26.04
N LEU A 283 -10.87 41.83 25.28
CA LEU A 283 -10.93 42.28 23.88
C LEU A 283 -11.94 41.43 23.09
N ASN A 284 -13.12 42.00 22.83
CA ASN A 284 -14.15 41.34 22.05
C ASN A 284 -13.83 41.43 20.55
N ASP A 285 -14.35 40.49 19.76
CA ASP A 285 -14.11 40.46 18.32
C ASP A 285 -14.57 41.75 17.63
N GLY A 286 -15.59 42.41 18.18
CA GLY A 286 -16.08 43.72 17.69
C GLY A 286 -15.01 44.80 17.71
N TYR A 287 -14.16 44.84 18.75
CA TYR A 287 -13.02 45.76 18.83
C TYR A 287 -12.01 45.49 17.72
N CYS A 288 -11.65 44.23 17.49
CA CYS A 288 -10.74 43.84 16.41
C CYS A 288 -11.33 44.19 15.04
N MET A 289 -12.61 43.87 14.82
CA MET A 289 -13.31 44.11 13.57
C MET A 289 -13.54 45.59 13.27
N GLY A 290 -13.53 46.46 14.29
CA GLY A 290 -13.55 47.91 14.09
C GLY A 290 -12.40 48.43 13.22
N CYS A 291 -11.25 47.74 13.23
CA CYS A 291 -10.14 48.03 12.32
C CYS A 291 -10.05 47.00 11.18
N HIS A 292 -10.09 45.70 11.51
CA HIS A 292 -9.86 44.62 10.55
C HIS A 292 -11.03 44.37 9.58
N GLY A 293 -12.20 44.96 9.83
CA GLY A 293 -13.32 44.96 8.88
C GLY A 293 -13.18 45.96 7.74
N SER A 294 -12.12 46.79 7.73
CA SER A 294 -11.86 47.76 6.66
C SER A 294 -10.99 47.17 5.56
N HIS A 295 -11.44 47.28 4.30
CA HIS A 295 -10.67 46.86 3.12
C HIS A 295 -9.39 47.70 2.90
N ASP A 296 -9.35 48.92 3.44
CA ASP A 296 -8.23 49.85 3.27
C ASP A 296 -7.11 49.63 4.30
N LEU A 297 -7.32 48.73 5.28
CA LEU A 297 -6.30 48.43 6.27
C LEU A 297 -5.20 47.59 5.64
N VAL A 298 -3.99 48.16 5.57
CA VAL A 298 -2.81 47.51 5.00
C VAL A 298 -1.63 47.58 5.97
N ARG A 299 -0.78 46.55 5.90
CA ARG A 299 0.52 46.51 6.59
C ARG A 299 1.62 46.51 5.56
N THR A 300 2.61 47.38 5.74
CA THR A 300 3.82 47.38 4.92
C THR A 300 4.96 46.73 5.68
N ARG A 301 5.58 45.69 5.12
CA ARG A 301 6.77 45.03 5.68
C ARG A 301 7.76 44.72 4.56
N GLU A 302 9.02 45.11 4.74
CA GLU A 302 10.12 44.80 3.80
C GLU A 302 9.81 45.14 2.32
N GLY A 303 9.08 46.22 2.07
CA GLY A 303 8.72 46.68 0.72
C GLY A 303 7.51 46.00 0.09
N ARG A 304 6.82 45.10 0.81
CA ARG A 304 5.56 44.47 0.40
C ARG A 304 4.40 45.04 1.23
N THR A 305 3.29 45.37 0.55
CA THR A 305 2.04 45.84 1.16
C THR A 305 1.03 44.70 1.15
N ASP A 306 0.66 44.20 2.33
CA ASP A 306 -0.34 43.15 2.49
C ASP A 306 -1.59 43.73 3.17
N THR A 307 -2.78 43.32 2.73
CA THR A 307 -4.04 43.73 3.37
C THR A 307 -4.22 43.01 4.70
N LEU A 308 -4.78 43.71 5.68
CA LEU A 308 -5.18 43.17 6.99
C LEU A 308 -6.70 43.02 7.10
N PHE A 309 -7.42 43.14 5.98
CA PHE A 309 -8.86 42.94 5.93
C PHE A 309 -9.25 41.51 6.29
N VAL A 310 -10.30 41.37 7.08
CA VAL A 310 -10.86 40.11 7.52
C VAL A 310 -12.35 40.08 7.16
N ASP A 311 -12.75 39.07 6.37
CA ASP A 311 -14.15 38.85 6.04
C ASP A 311 -14.84 38.05 7.15
N THR A 312 -15.77 38.72 7.85
CA THR A 312 -16.57 38.09 8.92
C THR A 312 -17.39 36.89 8.44
N SER A 313 -17.81 36.87 7.17
CA SER A 313 -18.59 35.76 6.62
C SER A 313 -17.75 34.48 6.51
N GLU A 314 -16.44 34.60 6.27
CA GLU A 314 -15.51 33.47 6.23
C GLU A 314 -15.21 32.89 7.60
N ILE A 315 -15.13 33.75 8.62
CA ILE A 315 -14.96 33.32 10.02
C ILE A 315 -16.20 32.56 10.48
N LEU A 316 -17.40 33.05 10.21
CA LEU A 316 -18.65 32.43 10.68
C LEU A 316 -18.85 31.00 10.16
N ILE A 317 -18.38 30.69 8.94
CA ILE A 317 -18.45 29.35 8.35
C ILE A 317 -17.23 28.48 8.66
N SER A 318 -16.20 29.05 9.29
CA SER A 318 -15.02 28.33 9.76
C SER A 318 -15.40 27.36 10.88
N ALA A 319 -14.63 26.27 11.00
CA ALA A 319 -14.73 25.35 12.12
C ALA A 319 -14.52 26.04 13.48
N HIS A 320 -13.82 27.18 13.50
CA HIS A 320 -13.55 27.96 14.70
C HIS A 320 -14.58 29.07 14.98
N GLY A 321 -15.34 29.51 13.97
CA GLY A 321 -16.17 30.73 14.00
C GLY A 321 -17.20 30.84 15.10
N PRO A 322 -18.06 29.83 15.36
CA PRO A 322 -19.17 29.98 16.29
C PRO A 322 -18.74 30.16 17.77
N HIS A 323 -17.50 29.78 18.12
CA HIS A 323 -17.09 29.59 19.52
C HIS A 323 -15.66 30.03 19.86
N THR A 324 -14.91 30.60 18.90
CA THR A 324 -13.50 30.97 19.08
C THR A 324 -13.28 32.46 18.77
N PRO A 325 -13.14 33.31 19.81
CA PRO A 325 -12.76 34.70 19.62
C PRO A 325 -11.39 34.87 18.96
N CYS A 326 -11.18 35.98 18.25
CA CYS A 326 -9.95 36.32 17.52
C CYS A 326 -8.70 36.21 18.40
N VAL A 327 -8.78 36.70 19.64
CA VAL A 327 -7.66 36.69 20.61
C VAL A 327 -7.27 35.29 21.09
N ARG A 328 -8.07 34.25 20.82
CA ARG A 328 -7.69 32.86 21.09
C ARG A 328 -6.73 32.28 20.05
N CYS A 329 -6.71 32.85 18.85
CA CYS A 329 -5.74 32.51 17.81
C CYS A 329 -4.59 33.53 17.77
N HIS A 330 -4.91 34.81 17.99
CA HIS A 330 -3.96 35.93 18.04
C HIS A 330 -3.53 36.23 19.47
N VAL A 331 -2.70 35.36 20.04
CA VAL A 331 -2.38 35.39 21.47
C VAL A 331 -1.33 36.42 21.90
N GLY A 332 -0.66 37.07 20.95
CA GLY A 332 0.29 38.16 21.22
C GLY A 332 -0.34 39.55 21.35
N VAL A 333 -1.68 39.65 21.44
CA VAL A 333 -2.38 40.94 21.52
C VAL A 333 -2.31 41.48 22.95
N ASP A 334 -1.92 42.75 23.10
CA ASP A 334 -1.74 43.40 24.41
C ASP A 334 -2.50 44.73 24.46
N ILE A 335 -3.48 44.82 25.37
CA ILE A 335 -4.32 46.02 25.61
C ILE A 335 -3.52 47.28 25.96
N ARG A 336 -2.26 47.13 26.37
CA ARG A 336 -1.36 48.25 26.73
C ARG A 336 -0.60 48.79 25.51
N LEU A 337 -0.63 48.10 24.38
CA LEU A 337 0.04 48.53 23.14
C LEU A 337 -0.93 49.33 22.26
N ASN A 338 -0.39 50.28 21.50
CA ASN A 338 -1.14 51.04 20.50
C ASN A 338 -0.43 50.98 19.13
N PRO A 339 -1.04 50.38 18.10
CA PRO A 339 -2.31 49.64 18.15
C PRO A 339 -2.17 48.36 18.99
N VAL A 340 -3.30 47.85 19.50
CA VAL A 340 -3.36 46.69 20.41
C VAL A 340 -2.66 45.44 19.86
N CYS A 341 -2.58 45.34 18.54
CA CYS A 341 -2.05 44.21 17.79
C CYS A 341 -0.60 44.39 17.30
N LYS A 342 0.10 45.45 17.72
CA LYS A 342 1.43 45.84 17.20
C LYS A 342 2.45 44.69 17.20
N ASP A 343 2.40 43.83 18.22
CA ASP A 343 3.30 42.69 18.39
C ASP A 343 2.55 41.34 18.46
N SER A 344 1.35 41.28 17.87
CA SER A 344 0.46 40.10 17.91
C SER A 344 1.04 38.80 17.36
N GLY A 345 2.08 38.87 16.54
CA GLY A 345 2.76 37.70 15.98
C GLY A 345 1.88 36.86 15.04
N PRO A 346 2.41 35.72 14.55
CA PRO A 346 1.59 34.71 13.87
C PRO A 346 0.65 34.00 14.87
N VAL A 347 -0.43 33.40 14.34
CA VAL A 347 -1.35 32.61 15.17
C VAL A 347 -0.65 31.39 15.79
N ASP A 348 -0.97 31.07 17.05
CA ASP A 348 -0.47 29.88 17.73
C ASP A 348 -1.57 28.81 17.87
N CYS A 349 -1.60 27.89 16.91
CA CYS A 349 -2.55 26.78 16.92
C CYS A 349 -2.34 25.81 18.11
N SER A 350 -1.18 25.83 18.76
CA SER A 350 -0.82 24.83 19.78
C SER A 350 -1.51 25.02 21.12
N ILE A 351 -2.21 26.13 21.30
CA ILE A 351 -3.05 26.42 22.47
C ILE A 351 -4.28 25.51 22.53
N CYS A 352 -4.70 25.00 21.37
CA CYS A 352 -5.80 24.04 21.26
C CYS A 352 -5.37 22.72 20.57
N HIS A 353 -4.36 22.77 19.69
CA HIS A 353 -3.88 21.65 18.87
C HIS A 353 -2.43 21.29 19.19
N ALA A 354 -2.06 21.25 20.48
CA ALA A 354 -0.69 20.99 20.93
C ALA A 354 -0.06 19.75 20.27
N LYS A 355 -0.83 18.65 20.20
CA LYS A 355 -0.38 17.38 19.63
C LYS A 355 -0.11 17.47 18.12
N GLU A 356 -1.02 18.05 17.35
CA GLU A 356 -0.88 18.18 15.91
C GLU A 356 0.29 19.12 15.56
N VAL A 357 0.45 20.21 16.31
CA VAL A 357 1.59 21.14 16.14
C VAL A 357 2.91 20.44 16.47
N GLU A 358 2.96 19.63 17.53
CA GLU A 358 4.15 18.83 17.87
C GLU A 358 4.46 17.78 16.79
N SER A 359 3.45 17.12 16.24
CA SER A 359 3.61 16.14 15.15
C SER A 359 4.18 16.83 13.91
N HIS A 360 3.57 17.95 13.50
CA HIS A 360 4.03 18.74 12.37
C HIS A 360 5.46 19.25 12.56
N SER A 361 5.83 19.76 13.73
CA SER A 361 7.17 20.30 13.98
C SER A 361 8.28 19.24 13.84
N LYS A 362 7.98 17.97 14.12
CA LYS A 362 8.91 16.84 13.92
C LYS A 362 8.99 16.37 12.47
N SER A 363 7.96 16.62 11.66
CA SER A 363 7.94 16.26 10.24
C SER A 363 9.01 17.00 9.43
N ILE A 364 9.25 16.56 8.18
CA ILE A 364 10.15 17.28 7.27
C ILE A 364 9.64 18.69 6.95
N HIS A 365 8.32 18.90 6.86
CA HIS A 365 7.74 20.22 6.60
C HIS A 365 7.99 21.17 7.78
N GLY A 366 7.72 20.72 9.01
CA GLY A 366 7.95 21.53 10.21
C GLY A 366 9.42 21.83 10.47
N ARG A 367 10.32 20.86 10.27
CA ARG A 367 11.76 21.08 10.42
C ARG A 367 12.30 22.10 9.42
N LEU A 368 11.96 21.97 8.14
CA LEU A 368 12.36 22.94 7.13
C LEU A 368 11.77 24.32 7.43
N LYS A 369 10.52 24.40 7.91
CA LYS A 369 9.91 25.67 8.33
C LYS A 369 10.67 26.32 9.48
N ALA A 370 11.09 25.54 10.48
CA ALA A 370 11.89 26.01 11.61
C ALA A 370 13.29 26.47 11.19
N GLU A 371 13.86 25.87 10.14
CA GLU A 371 15.13 26.28 9.51
C GLU A 371 15.00 27.56 8.66
N GLY A 372 13.80 28.16 8.58
CA GLY A 372 13.57 29.41 7.83
C GLY A 372 13.35 29.21 6.34
N ASP A 373 13.02 27.99 5.91
CA ASP A 373 12.82 27.66 4.52
C ASP A 373 11.53 28.30 3.95
N PRO A 374 11.62 29.18 2.92
CA PRO A 374 10.46 29.89 2.38
C PRO A 374 9.50 29.00 1.57
N ASN A 375 9.92 27.77 1.22
CA ASN A 375 9.13 26.81 0.46
C ASN A 375 8.51 25.71 1.34
N ALA A 376 8.79 25.71 2.64
CA ALA A 376 8.18 24.77 3.58
C ALA A 376 6.77 25.24 3.99
N PRO A 377 5.75 24.37 3.87
CA PRO A 377 4.39 24.72 4.29
C PRO A 377 4.28 24.74 5.82
N GLY A 378 3.47 25.65 6.33
CA GLY A 378 2.97 25.65 7.71
C GLY A 378 1.50 25.24 7.78
N CYS A 379 0.89 25.41 8.95
CA CYS A 379 -0.49 24.99 9.19
C CYS A 379 -1.49 25.72 8.27
N THR A 380 -1.32 27.03 8.07
CA THR A 380 -2.21 27.86 7.26
C THR A 380 -2.10 27.59 5.76
N ASP A 381 -0.93 27.14 5.28
CA ASP A 381 -0.74 26.72 3.89
C ASP A 381 -1.57 25.47 3.52
N CYS A 382 -1.90 24.64 4.52
CA CYS A 382 -2.67 23.40 4.35
C CYS A 382 -4.15 23.55 4.74
N HIS A 383 -4.44 24.29 5.82
CA HIS A 383 -5.79 24.41 6.38
C HIS A 383 -6.54 25.69 5.99
N GLY A 384 -5.84 26.70 5.45
CA GLY A 384 -6.35 28.04 5.26
C GLY A 384 -6.11 28.95 6.47
N GLU A 385 -6.54 30.20 6.36
CA GLU A 385 -6.35 31.25 7.37
C GLU A 385 -7.63 31.43 8.22
N HIS A 386 -8.48 32.41 7.89
CA HIS A 386 -9.75 32.61 8.62
C HIS A 386 -10.87 31.65 8.18
N LYS A 387 -10.79 31.12 6.96
CA LYS A 387 -11.72 30.14 6.38
C LYS A 387 -11.25 28.68 6.55
N ILE A 388 -11.06 28.23 7.79
CA ILE A 388 -10.64 26.85 8.08
C ILE A 388 -11.88 25.96 8.13
N LEU A 389 -12.06 25.08 7.14
CA LEU A 389 -13.23 24.21 7.05
C LEU A 389 -12.95 22.80 7.63
N PRO A 390 -13.95 22.14 8.26
CA PRO A 390 -13.79 20.79 8.78
C PRO A 390 -13.52 19.79 7.64
N LYS A 391 -12.82 18.69 7.95
CA LYS A 391 -12.39 17.70 6.93
C LYS A 391 -13.54 16.97 6.24
N GLU A 392 -14.74 17.03 6.82
CA GLU A 392 -15.99 16.48 6.28
C GLU A 392 -16.62 17.41 5.21
N ASN A 393 -16.25 18.69 5.19
CA ASN A 393 -16.77 19.66 4.24
C ASN A 393 -16.09 19.47 2.87
N LEU A 394 -16.89 19.37 1.79
CA LEU A 394 -16.42 19.16 0.42
C LEU A 394 -15.52 20.27 -0.11
N ASP A 395 -15.69 21.50 0.39
CA ASP A 395 -14.92 22.68 0.02
C ASP A 395 -13.62 22.81 0.84
N SER A 396 -13.42 21.96 1.84
CA SER A 396 -12.21 21.98 2.67
C SER A 396 -10.99 21.55 1.85
N PRO A 397 -9.84 22.27 1.93
CA PRO A 397 -8.60 21.84 1.25
C PRO A 397 -8.13 20.45 1.69
N ILE A 398 -8.43 20.08 2.94
CA ILE A 398 -8.07 18.80 3.55
C ILE A 398 -9.17 17.72 3.39
N PHE A 399 -10.24 18.01 2.65
CA PHE A 399 -11.20 16.99 2.27
C PHE A 399 -10.49 15.91 1.44
N ALA A 400 -10.84 14.64 1.66
CA ALA A 400 -10.10 13.50 1.09
C ALA A 400 -9.89 13.56 -0.43
N ARG A 401 -10.85 14.09 -1.21
CA ARG A 401 -10.74 14.28 -2.66
C ARG A 401 -9.81 15.44 -3.04
N ASN A 402 -9.68 16.44 -2.19
CA ASN A 402 -8.94 17.68 -2.45
C ASN A 402 -7.46 17.55 -2.06
N ILE A 403 -7.12 16.59 -1.17
CA ILE A 403 -5.75 16.34 -0.69
C ILE A 403 -4.72 16.15 -1.81
N PRO A 404 -4.94 15.33 -2.87
CA PRO A 404 -3.98 15.21 -3.95
C PRO A 404 -3.64 16.55 -4.63
N GLN A 405 -4.66 17.39 -4.83
CA GLN A 405 -4.47 18.72 -5.41
C GLN A 405 -3.80 19.69 -4.41
N LEU A 406 -4.12 19.61 -3.12
CA LEU A 406 -3.46 20.37 -2.07
C LEU A 406 -1.94 20.08 -2.06
N CYS A 407 -1.55 18.80 -2.06
CA CYS A 407 -0.14 18.42 -2.13
C CYS A 407 0.50 18.85 -3.47
N ALA A 408 -0.25 18.76 -4.57
CA ALA A 408 0.24 19.16 -5.89
C ALA A 408 0.61 20.64 -5.99
N ASN A 409 -0.01 21.53 -5.20
CA ASN A 409 0.31 22.95 -5.21
C ASN A 409 1.79 23.25 -4.88
N CYS A 410 2.45 22.35 -4.15
CA CYS A 410 3.87 22.45 -3.84
C CYS A 410 4.73 21.39 -4.55
N HIS A 411 4.20 20.16 -4.72
CA HIS A 411 4.95 19.00 -5.23
C HIS A 411 4.81 18.76 -6.74
N ARG A 412 3.91 19.45 -7.45
CA ARG A 412 3.84 19.38 -8.91
C ARG A 412 5.09 20.03 -9.52
N GLU A 413 5.54 19.49 -10.66
CA GLU A 413 6.67 20.05 -11.39
C GLU A 413 6.52 21.56 -11.64
N GLY A 414 7.61 22.30 -11.47
CA GLY A 414 7.63 23.77 -11.55
C GLY A 414 7.15 24.51 -10.28
N GLN A 415 6.67 23.81 -9.25
CA GLN A 415 6.24 24.44 -7.99
C GLN A 415 7.35 24.51 -6.93
N LYS A 416 7.08 25.29 -5.87
CA LYS A 416 8.02 25.69 -4.80
C LYS A 416 8.85 24.55 -4.19
N ALA A 417 8.25 23.37 -3.98
CA ALA A 417 8.94 22.23 -3.39
C ALA A 417 9.52 21.25 -4.44
N ALA A 418 8.93 21.20 -5.63
CA ALA A 418 9.39 20.31 -6.72
C ALA A 418 10.79 20.67 -7.24
N ALA A 419 11.18 21.95 -7.19
CA ALA A 419 12.52 22.39 -7.59
C ALA A 419 13.68 21.76 -6.78
N ARG A 420 13.39 21.15 -5.63
CA ARG A 420 14.36 20.45 -4.76
C ARG A 420 14.37 18.93 -4.92
N LEU A 421 13.34 18.37 -5.53
CA LEU A 421 13.24 16.93 -5.74
C LEU A 421 14.18 16.58 -6.91
N HIS A 422 15.15 15.70 -6.66
CA HIS A 422 16.07 15.23 -7.69
C HIS A 422 15.31 14.64 -8.90
N ALA A 423 15.91 14.72 -10.09
CA ALA A 423 15.35 14.40 -11.41
C ALA A 423 14.69 13.00 -11.59
N SER A 424 14.70 12.12 -10.59
CA SER A 424 14.06 10.80 -10.61
C SER A 424 12.64 10.76 -10.05
N GLN A 425 12.11 11.87 -9.51
CA GLN A 425 10.75 12.00 -9.00
C GLN A 425 10.00 13.19 -9.60
N THR A 426 10.18 13.41 -10.91
CA THR A 426 9.29 14.27 -11.68
C THR A 426 7.92 13.60 -11.79
N GLU A 427 6.85 14.39 -11.90
CA GLU A 427 5.48 13.89 -12.19
C GLU A 427 4.83 12.99 -11.13
N VAL A 428 5.25 13.03 -9.85
CA VAL A 428 4.67 12.21 -8.75
C VAL A 428 3.14 12.32 -8.66
N VAL A 429 2.59 13.53 -8.84
CA VAL A 429 1.15 13.78 -8.83
C VAL A 429 0.46 13.12 -10.02
N GLU A 430 1.07 13.21 -11.21
CA GLU A 430 0.52 12.62 -12.44
C GLU A 430 0.52 11.10 -12.35
N HIS A 431 1.63 10.52 -11.90
CA HIS A 431 1.74 9.10 -11.63
C HIS A 431 0.64 8.63 -10.67
N TYR A 432 0.46 9.32 -9.52
CA TYR A 432 -0.60 8.99 -8.58
C TYR A 432 -1.98 9.03 -9.24
N ASN A 433 -2.28 10.07 -10.02
CA ASN A 433 -3.56 10.20 -10.74
C ASN A 433 -3.80 9.04 -11.71
N MET A 434 -2.74 8.55 -12.36
CA MET A 434 -2.80 7.40 -13.27
C MET A 434 -2.92 6.05 -12.55
N SER A 435 -2.54 5.98 -11.27
CA SER A 435 -2.68 4.77 -10.46
C SER A 435 -4.14 4.40 -10.21
N ILE A 436 -4.39 3.13 -9.84
CA ILE A 436 -5.73 2.68 -9.46
C ILE A 436 -6.27 3.43 -8.24
N HIS A 437 -5.38 3.92 -7.37
CA HIS A 437 -5.79 4.74 -6.23
C HIS A 437 -6.25 6.14 -6.68
N GLY A 438 -5.51 6.79 -7.58
CA GLY A 438 -5.89 8.07 -8.15
C GLY A 438 -7.17 7.98 -8.98
N LYS A 439 -7.30 6.97 -9.84
CA LYS A 439 -8.52 6.71 -10.61
C LYS A 439 -9.72 6.38 -9.71
N GLY A 440 -9.49 5.57 -8.67
CA GLY A 440 -10.52 5.25 -7.69
C GLY A 440 -11.06 6.51 -7.00
N LEU A 441 -10.16 7.41 -6.58
CA LEU A 441 -10.53 8.66 -5.92
C LEU A 441 -11.16 9.70 -6.87
N ASN A 442 -10.52 9.95 -8.02
CA ASN A 442 -10.87 11.05 -8.93
C ASN A 442 -11.92 10.67 -9.99
N GLU A 443 -11.83 9.49 -10.59
CA GLU A 443 -12.75 9.07 -11.66
C GLU A 443 -13.96 8.30 -11.09
N SER A 444 -13.73 7.45 -10.09
CA SER A 444 -14.78 6.61 -9.49
C SER A 444 -15.43 7.22 -8.24
N GLY A 445 -14.90 8.33 -7.72
CA GLY A 445 -15.44 9.02 -6.53
C GLY A 445 -15.32 8.23 -5.22
N LEU A 446 -14.46 7.23 -5.14
CA LEU A 446 -14.31 6.36 -3.98
C LEU A 446 -13.43 7.02 -2.90
N MET A 447 -14.09 7.65 -1.93
CA MET A 447 -13.44 8.38 -0.83
C MET A 447 -12.63 7.51 0.13
N VAL A 448 -12.82 6.19 0.10
CA VAL A 448 -12.06 5.20 0.91
C VAL A 448 -10.73 4.81 0.28
N THR A 449 -10.43 5.33 -0.91
CA THR A 449 -9.22 5.01 -1.65
C THR A 449 -7.99 5.69 -1.03
N ALA A 450 -6.83 5.05 -1.10
CA ALA A 450 -5.60 5.61 -0.55
C ALA A 450 -5.21 6.92 -1.25
N MET A 451 -4.86 7.93 -0.47
CA MET A 451 -4.36 9.23 -0.91
C MET A 451 -2.98 9.51 -0.32
N CYS A 452 -2.38 10.66 -0.66
CA CYS A 452 -1.03 11.02 -0.22
C CYS A 452 -0.84 10.84 1.30
N THR A 453 -1.79 11.32 2.10
CA THR A 453 -1.76 11.23 3.57
C THR A 453 -2.04 9.82 4.11
N SER A 454 -2.65 8.92 3.33
CA SER A 454 -2.82 7.51 3.73
C SER A 454 -1.46 6.80 3.83
N CYS A 455 -0.53 7.17 2.94
CA CYS A 455 0.81 6.60 2.89
C CYS A 455 1.84 7.44 3.66
N HIS A 456 1.84 8.77 3.50
CA HIS A 456 2.83 9.68 4.10
C HIS A 456 2.43 10.27 5.46
N THR A 457 1.21 10.01 5.93
CA THR A 457 0.54 10.71 7.05
C THR A 457 0.27 12.20 6.76
N ALA A 458 -0.56 12.85 7.57
CA ALA A 458 -0.91 14.26 7.39
C ALA A 458 0.08 15.21 8.09
N HIS A 459 0.47 14.89 9.33
CA HIS A 459 1.32 15.76 10.16
C HIS A 459 2.67 15.11 10.54
N ASP A 460 2.87 13.81 10.32
CA ASP A 460 4.08 13.05 10.67
C ASP A 460 4.88 12.65 9.42
N ILE A 461 5.05 13.58 8.49
CA ILE A 461 5.67 13.30 7.19
C ILE A 461 7.20 13.24 7.36
N TYR A 462 7.76 12.04 7.50
CA TYR A 462 9.20 11.82 7.59
C TYR A 462 9.81 11.34 6.27
N PRO A 463 11.10 11.64 6.00
CA PRO A 463 11.82 11.09 4.85
C PRO A 463 11.79 9.55 4.84
N ALA A 464 11.73 8.92 3.67
CA ALA A 464 11.57 7.45 3.56
C ALA A 464 12.68 6.62 4.22
N LYS A 465 13.87 7.20 4.46
CA LYS A 465 14.96 6.53 5.17
C LYS A 465 14.80 6.55 6.70
N ASP A 466 13.94 7.43 7.22
CA ASP A 466 13.69 7.57 8.64
C ASP A 466 12.89 6.37 9.17
N PRO A 467 13.32 5.67 10.23
CA PRO A 467 12.57 4.57 10.82
C PRO A 467 11.17 4.94 11.33
N ALA A 468 10.92 6.20 11.67
CA ALA A 468 9.59 6.69 12.06
C ALA A 468 8.65 6.90 10.86
N SER A 469 9.19 6.94 9.63
CA SER A 469 8.39 7.14 8.42
C SER A 469 7.47 5.97 8.15
N SER A 470 6.19 6.24 7.90
CA SER A 470 5.22 5.24 7.44
C SER A 470 5.61 4.61 6.09
N VAL A 471 6.40 5.30 5.27
CA VAL A 471 6.88 4.79 3.98
C VAL A 471 8.30 4.20 4.05
N ASN A 472 8.85 4.02 5.26
CA ASN A 472 10.10 3.28 5.44
C ASN A 472 9.94 1.84 4.96
N ALA A 473 11.00 1.25 4.40
CA ALA A 473 11.00 -0.15 3.94
C ALA A 473 10.54 -1.14 5.04
N THR A 474 10.85 -0.89 6.31
CA THR A 474 10.41 -1.76 7.42
C THR A 474 8.94 -1.57 7.80
N ASN A 475 8.35 -0.43 7.46
CA ASN A 475 6.98 -0.06 7.83
C ASN A 475 5.98 -0.20 6.67
N ILE A 476 6.45 -0.21 5.42
CA ILE A 476 5.58 -0.12 4.23
C ILE A 476 4.53 -1.23 4.19
N ALA A 477 4.88 -2.46 4.58
CA ALA A 477 3.93 -3.58 4.63
C ALA A 477 2.78 -3.30 5.61
N LYS A 478 3.08 -2.70 6.78
CA LYS A 478 2.07 -2.30 7.77
C LYS A 478 1.24 -1.10 7.29
N THR A 479 1.86 -0.18 6.56
CA THR A 479 1.17 0.96 5.96
C THR A 479 0.14 0.49 4.94
N CYS A 480 0.52 -0.42 4.04
CA CYS A 480 -0.42 -1.05 3.10
C CYS A 480 -1.48 -1.89 3.83
N ALA A 481 -1.14 -2.54 4.94
CA ALA A 481 -2.07 -3.38 5.72
C ALA A 481 -3.27 -2.63 6.30
N LYS A 482 -3.18 -1.29 6.45
CA LYS A 482 -4.32 -0.46 6.89
C LYS A 482 -5.56 -0.65 6.00
N CYS A 483 -5.36 -0.90 4.71
CA CYS A 483 -6.44 -1.20 3.76
C CYS A 483 -6.36 -2.64 3.20
N HIS A 484 -5.15 -3.21 3.08
CA HIS A 484 -4.91 -4.54 2.48
C HIS A 484 -4.55 -5.61 3.51
N LEU A 485 -5.26 -5.66 4.64
CA LEU A 485 -4.96 -6.58 5.75
C LEU A 485 -4.87 -8.05 5.30
N GLY A 486 -5.80 -8.52 4.46
CA GLY A 486 -5.79 -9.90 3.98
C GLY A 486 -4.56 -10.27 3.14
N ILE A 487 -4.03 -9.31 2.37
CA ILE A 487 -2.79 -9.51 1.60
C ILE A 487 -1.58 -9.47 2.53
N TYR A 488 -1.55 -8.55 3.49
CA TYR A 488 -0.50 -8.47 4.50
C TYR A 488 -0.35 -9.78 5.28
N GLU A 489 -1.46 -10.39 5.70
CA GLU A 489 -1.47 -11.67 6.41
C GLU A 489 -0.94 -12.86 5.58
N GLN A 490 -1.03 -12.77 4.25
CA GLN A 490 -0.42 -13.75 3.34
C GLN A 490 1.07 -13.46 3.18
N PHE A 491 1.43 -12.20 2.89
CA PHE A 491 2.81 -11.77 2.70
C PHE A 491 3.67 -12.05 3.93
N LYS A 492 3.14 -11.81 5.14
CA LYS A 492 3.82 -12.08 6.40
C LYS A 492 4.30 -13.52 6.54
N LYS A 493 3.60 -14.48 5.91
CA LYS A 493 3.93 -15.92 5.89
C LYS A 493 4.80 -16.32 4.69
N SER A 494 5.02 -15.41 3.74
CA SER A 494 5.87 -15.64 2.57
C SER A 494 7.34 -15.74 2.96
N ILE A 495 8.13 -16.45 2.16
CA ILE A 495 9.60 -16.48 2.27
C ILE A 495 10.23 -15.10 2.00
N HIS A 496 9.48 -14.17 1.40
CA HIS A 496 9.91 -12.79 1.22
C HIS A 496 9.67 -11.90 2.45
N SER A 497 9.02 -12.41 3.50
CA SER A 497 8.84 -11.68 4.75
C SER A 497 10.03 -11.86 5.68
N PRO A 498 10.49 -10.78 6.35
CA PRO A 498 11.52 -10.87 7.38
C PRO A 498 11.09 -11.69 8.61
N GLU A 499 9.79 -12.00 8.76
CA GLU A 499 9.29 -12.87 9.82
C GLU A 499 9.53 -14.37 9.54
N VAL A 500 9.78 -14.74 8.28
CA VAL A 500 9.99 -16.13 7.86
C VAL A 500 11.43 -16.35 7.40
N SER A 501 11.97 -15.40 6.63
CA SER A 501 13.36 -15.44 6.15
C SER A 501 14.26 -14.60 7.03
N HIS A 502 15.25 -15.26 7.63
CA HIS A 502 16.35 -14.59 8.32
C HIS A 502 17.60 -14.68 7.42
N THR A 503 17.88 -13.60 6.69
CA THR A 503 19.03 -13.50 5.77
C THR A 503 19.60 -12.09 5.79
N ASP A 504 20.90 -11.97 5.52
CA ASP A 504 21.58 -10.68 5.37
C ASP A 504 21.23 -9.99 4.04
N LYS A 505 20.54 -10.68 3.12
CA LYS A 505 20.11 -10.11 1.84
C LYS A 505 18.87 -9.23 2.03
N ARG A 506 18.81 -8.13 1.27
CA ARG A 506 17.61 -7.27 1.22
C ARG A 506 16.41 -8.07 0.72
N LEU A 507 15.37 -8.17 1.55
CA LEU A 507 14.10 -8.75 1.16
C LEU A 507 13.24 -7.73 0.41
N PRO A 508 12.41 -8.18 -0.56
CA PRO A 508 11.54 -7.28 -1.28
C PRO A 508 10.37 -6.84 -0.40
N VAL A 509 9.94 -5.61 -0.58
CA VAL A 509 8.74 -5.06 0.06
C VAL A 509 7.67 -4.77 -0.97
N CYS A 510 6.48 -4.35 -0.53
CA CYS A 510 5.32 -4.15 -1.42
C CYS A 510 5.66 -3.29 -2.65
N TYR A 511 6.49 -2.25 -2.48
CA TYR A 511 6.79 -1.36 -3.59
C TYR A 511 7.77 -1.92 -4.64
N ASP A 512 8.57 -2.92 -4.28
CA ASP A 512 9.48 -3.58 -5.22
C ASP A 512 8.70 -4.39 -6.27
N CYS A 513 7.46 -4.79 -5.96
CA CYS A 513 6.53 -5.44 -6.89
C CYS A 513 5.38 -4.53 -7.35
N HIS A 514 5.06 -3.47 -6.62
CA HIS A 514 4.02 -2.50 -6.98
C HIS A 514 4.56 -1.07 -6.86
N GLN A 515 4.79 -0.37 -7.97
CA GLN A 515 5.34 0.99 -7.87
C GLN A 515 4.48 1.93 -7.01
N SER A 516 5.09 2.65 -6.07
CA SER A 516 4.38 3.40 -5.01
C SER A 516 3.39 4.46 -5.51
N HIS A 517 3.64 5.06 -6.68
CA HIS A 517 2.79 6.12 -7.25
C HIS A 517 2.12 5.71 -8.56
N THR A 518 2.49 4.61 -9.20
CA THR A 518 1.91 4.09 -10.46
C THR A 518 1.35 2.69 -10.24
N ILE A 519 0.63 2.46 -9.14
CA ILE A 519 0.02 1.15 -8.86
C ILE A 519 -1.03 0.86 -9.93
N GLU A 520 -0.70 -0.04 -10.85
CA GLU A 520 -1.59 -0.52 -11.91
C GLU A 520 -2.51 -1.64 -11.45
N ARG A 521 -3.58 -1.90 -12.22
CA ARG A 521 -4.46 -3.03 -11.94
C ARG A 521 -3.80 -4.35 -12.31
N VAL A 522 -3.91 -5.32 -11.42
CA VAL A 522 -3.31 -6.65 -11.56
C VAL A 522 -3.91 -7.50 -12.69
N ASP A 523 -5.08 -7.12 -13.23
CA ASP A 523 -5.79 -7.85 -14.28
C ASP A 523 -5.45 -7.36 -15.70
N GLY A 524 -4.82 -6.19 -15.85
CA GLY A 524 -4.42 -5.63 -17.15
C GLY A 524 -3.35 -6.47 -17.86
N GLU A 525 -3.38 -6.50 -19.19
CA GLU A 525 -2.42 -7.25 -20.00
C GLU A 525 -0.98 -6.78 -19.77
N ASP A 526 -0.76 -5.48 -19.58
CA ASP A 526 0.55 -4.87 -19.35
C ASP A 526 1.15 -5.31 -18.00
N PHE A 527 0.39 -5.21 -16.91
CA PHE A 527 0.83 -5.67 -15.59
C PHE A 527 1.18 -7.17 -15.60
N ARG A 528 0.39 -7.99 -16.32
CA ARG A 528 0.63 -9.43 -16.45
C ARG A 528 1.93 -9.77 -17.18
N GLN A 529 2.51 -8.87 -17.97
CA GLN A 529 3.81 -9.07 -18.61
C GLN A 529 4.96 -8.59 -17.71
N ILE A 530 4.72 -7.58 -16.87
CA ILE A 530 5.70 -6.98 -15.97
C ILE A 530 6.11 -7.93 -14.83
N ILE A 531 5.21 -8.80 -14.33
CA ILE A 531 5.49 -9.73 -13.21
C ILE A 531 6.77 -10.54 -13.42
N THR A 532 6.99 -11.04 -14.63
CA THR A 532 8.20 -11.82 -14.97
C THR A 532 9.49 -11.02 -14.85
N THR A 533 9.44 -9.72 -15.09
CA THR A 533 10.58 -8.80 -14.97
C THR A 533 10.79 -8.35 -13.52
N GLN A 534 9.71 -8.18 -12.74
CA GLN A 534 9.79 -7.78 -11.32
C GLN A 534 10.54 -8.80 -10.48
N CYS A 535 10.22 -10.09 -10.63
CA CYS A 535 10.98 -11.14 -9.94
C CYS A 535 12.46 -11.12 -10.37
N GLY A 536 12.75 -10.80 -11.63
CA GLY A 536 14.10 -10.73 -12.19
C GLY A 536 14.99 -9.64 -11.59
N GLN A 537 14.43 -8.59 -10.98
CA GLN A 537 15.24 -7.57 -10.29
C GLN A 537 16.03 -8.12 -9.10
N CYS A 538 15.56 -9.23 -8.51
CA CYS A 538 16.25 -9.94 -7.42
C CYS A 538 16.66 -11.37 -7.81
N HIS A 539 16.00 -11.98 -8.79
CA HIS A 539 16.23 -13.35 -9.26
C HIS A 539 16.70 -13.39 -10.73
N GLU A 540 17.73 -12.63 -11.07
CA GLU A 540 18.22 -12.46 -12.44
C GLU A 540 18.54 -13.80 -13.12
N GLU A 541 19.44 -14.61 -12.55
CA GLU A 541 19.86 -15.91 -13.11
C GLU A 541 18.68 -16.88 -13.33
N VAL A 542 17.74 -16.92 -12.38
CA VAL A 542 16.55 -17.79 -12.46
C VAL A 542 15.62 -17.30 -13.56
N THR A 543 15.46 -15.98 -13.69
CA THR A 543 14.62 -15.35 -14.69
C THR A 543 15.18 -15.54 -16.10
N GLU A 544 16.50 -15.44 -16.28
CA GLU A 544 17.17 -15.78 -17.54
C GLU A 544 16.90 -17.23 -17.95
N SER A 545 17.11 -18.19 -17.04
CA SER A 545 16.84 -19.60 -17.34
C SER A 545 15.35 -19.89 -17.61
N TYR A 546 14.44 -19.19 -16.92
CA TYR A 546 13.01 -19.28 -17.17
C TYR A 546 12.66 -18.81 -18.58
N PHE A 547 13.27 -17.71 -19.05
CA PHE A 547 13.05 -17.20 -20.40
C PHE A 547 13.58 -18.09 -21.51
N GLU A 548 14.43 -19.07 -21.18
CA GLU A 548 14.84 -20.11 -22.12
C GLU A 548 13.84 -21.27 -22.25
N THR A 549 12.91 -21.39 -21.31
CA THR A 549 11.83 -22.38 -21.35
C THR A 549 10.73 -22.00 -22.33
N TYR A 550 9.84 -22.95 -22.62
CA TYR A 550 8.67 -22.69 -23.45
C TYR A 550 7.79 -21.59 -22.86
N HIS A 551 7.50 -21.65 -21.55
CA HIS A 551 6.65 -20.64 -20.91
C HIS A 551 7.25 -19.22 -21.06
N GLY A 552 8.54 -19.08 -20.77
CA GLY A 552 9.22 -17.80 -20.88
C GLY A 552 9.33 -17.26 -22.31
N LYS A 553 9.62 -18.11 -23.31
CA LYS A 553 9.68 -17.70 -24.72
C LYS A 553 8.35 -17.18 -25.23
N VAL A 554 7.25 -17.85 -24.86
CA VAL A 554 5.91 -17.41 -25.25
C VAL A 554 5.50 -16.14 -24.52
N SER A 555 5.86 -15.98 -23.24
CA SER A 555 5.66 -14.71 -22.52
C SER A 555 6.40 -13.54 -23.19
N LYS A 556 7.64 -13.75 -23.67
CA LYS A 556 8.41 -12.73 -24.42
C LYS A 556 7.76 -12.31 -25.74
N LEU A 557 7.02 -13.22 -26.39
CA LEU A 557 6.24 -12.90 -27.60
C LEU A 557 4.98 -12.06 -27.30
N GLY A 558 4.76 -11.64 -26.04
CA GLY A 558 3.66 -10.78 -25.63
C GLY A 558 2.39 -11.53 -25.24
N TYR A 559 2.49 -12.84 -24.95
CA TYR A 559 1.32 -13.65 -24.65
C TYR A 559 1.08 -13.77 -23.13
N ALA A 560 0.04 -13.09 -22.64
CA ALA A 560 -0.24 -12.97 -21.22
C ALA A 560 -0.85 -14.22 -20.57
N SER A 561 -1.41 -15.15 -21.36
CA SER A 561 -2.10 -16.35 -20.85
C SER A 561 -1.19 -17.53 -20.51
N THR A 562 0.12 -17.39 -20.72
CA THR A 562 1.12 -18.40 -20.37
C THR A 562 1.50 -18.31 -18.89
N ALA A 563 1.77 -19.46 -18.26
CA ALA A 563 2.15 -19.54 -16.86
C ALA A 563 3.38 -18.67 -16.55
N LYS A 564 3.30 -17.87 -15.49
CA LYS A 564 4.33 -16.95 -14.99
C LYS A 564 4.89 -17.45 -13.66
N CYS A 565 5.84 -16.71 -13.10
CA CYS A 565 6.39 -16.95 -11.77
C CYS A 565 5.27 -17.09 -10.72
N SER A 566 4.31 -16.16 -10.69
CA SER A 566 3.23 -16.14 -9.70
C SER A 566 2.20 -17.25 -9.86
N ASP A 567 1.97 -17.77 -11.07
CA ASP A 567 1.02 -18.87 -11.31
C ASP A 567 1.51 -20.18 -10.68
N CYS A 568 2.83 -20.35 -10.62
CA CYS A 568 3.51 -21.47 -10.01
C CYS A 568 3.79 -21.24 -8.51
N HIS A 569 4.36 -20.09 -8.15
CA HIS A 569 4.86 -19.81 -6.79
C HIS A 569 3.83 -19.16 -5.85
N GLY A 570 2.74 -18.60 -6.39
CA GLY A 570 1.88 -17.66 -5.66
C GLY A 570 2.32 -16.20 -5.86
N SER A 571 1.45 -15.25 -5.50
CA SER A 571 1.74 -13.81 -5.63
C SER A 571 2.23 -13.20 -4.32
N HIS A 572 1.43 -13.34 -3.26
CA HIS A 572 1.76 -12.85 -1.91
C HIS A 572 2.03 -13.99 -0.92
N ASN A 573 1.69 -15.22 -1.27
CA ASN A 573 1.86 -16.42 -0.46
C ASN A 573 2.98 -17.32 -1.00
N ILE A 574 4.14 -16.74 -1.29
CA ILE A 574 5.29 -17.47 -1.85
C ILE A 574 5.95 -18.26 -0.72
N LEU A 575 5.65 -19.56 -0.66
CA LEU A 575 6.13 -20.45 0.38
C LEU A 575 7.27 -21.36 -0.11
N PRO A 576 8.21 -21.76 0.77
CA PRO A 576 9.25 -22.74 0.44
C PRO A 576 8.64 -24.03 -0.14
N PRO A 577 9.28 -24.68 -1.12
CA PRO A 577 8.78 -25.93 -1.70
C PRO A 577 8.62 -27.08 -0.68
N ASP A 578 9.35 -27.03 0.44
CA ASP A 578 9.25 -28.02 1.51
C ASP A 578 8.03 -27.81 2.42
N ASP A 579 7.41 -26.63 2.38
CA ASP A 579 6.15 -26.36 3.08
C ASP A 579 4.99 -27.10 2.38
N VAL A 580 4.24 -27.90 3.13
CA VAL A 580 3.09 -28.65 2.64
C VAL A 580 2.00 -27.76 2.03
N LYS A 581 1.90 -26.49 2.44
CA LYS A 581 0.96 -25.48 1.92
C LYS A 581 1.46 -24.80 0.65
N SER A 582 2.73 -24.93 0.31
CA SER A 582 3.29 -24.36 -0.92
C SER A 582 2.59 -24.96 -2.14
N THR A 583 2.28 -24.14 -3.13
CA THR A 583 1.75 -24.58 -4.44
C THR A 583 2.72 -25.51 -5.16
N LEU A 584 4.01 -25.44 -4.85
CA LEU A 584 5.06 -26.27 -5.43
C LEU A 584 5.49 -27.42 -4.51
N SER A 585 4.75 -27.65 -3.41
CA SER A 585 5.02 -28.77 -2.53
C SER A 585 4.86 -30.11 -3.25
N ARG A 586 5.47 -31.15 -2.69
CA ARG A 586 5.32 -32.52 -3.22
C ARG A 586 3.85 -32.95 -3.35
N ALA A 587 2.97 -32.47 -2.48
CA ALA A 587 1.54 -32.79 -2.54
C ALA A 587 0.79 -31.94 -3.58
N ASN A 588 1.17 -30.67 -3.77
CA ASN A 588 0.37 -29.70 -4.52
C ASN A 588 0.86 -29.45 -5.96
N ALA A 589 2.11 -29.78 -6.29
CA ALA A 589 2.69 -29.49 -7.60
C ALA A 589 1.85 -30.02 -8.78
N VAL A 590 1.23 -31.20 -8.63
CA VAL A 590 0.35 -31.76 -9.66
C VAL A 590 -0.89 -30.88 -9.84
N ALA A 591 -1.56 -30.50 -8.76
CA ALA A 591 -2.73 -29.62 -8.83
C ALA A 591 -2.37 -28.23 -9.39
N THR A 592 -1.18 -27.72 -9.10
CA THR A 592 -0.68 -26.46 -9.66
C THR A 592 -0.50 -26.55 -11.17
N CYS A 593 0.17 -27.59 -11.67
CA CYS A 593 0.28 -27.83 -13.11
C CYS A 593 -1.09 -28.10 -13.76
N ALA A 594 -2.00 -28.78 -13.05
CA ALA A 594 -3.33 -29.16 -13.54
C ALA A 594 -4.23 -27.98 -13.90
N LYS A 595 -3.94 -26.78 -13.39
CA LYS A 595 -4.65 -25.55 -13.78
C LYS A 595 -4.58 -25.28 -15.28
N CYS A 596 -3.45 -25.64 -15.92
CA CYS A 596 -3.25 -25.46 -17.36
C CYS A 596 -3.02 -26.80 -18.09
N HIS A 597 -2.65 -27.87 -17.38
CA HIS A 597 -2.38 -29.22 -17.91
C HIS A 597 -3.29 -30.26 -17.22
N PRO A 598 -4.56 -30.42 -17.65
CA PRO A 598 -5.57 -31.19 -16.93
C PRO A 598 -5.19 -32.65 -16.60
N GLU A 599 -4.39 -33.28 -17.45
CA GLU A 599 -3.87 -34.66 -17.33
C GLU A 599 -2.46 -34.70 -16.71
N SER A 600 -2.04 -33.63 -16.04
CA SER A 600 -0.74 -33.59 -15.35
C SER A 600 -0.64 -34.67 -14.27
N ASN A 601 0.56 -35.21 -14.13
CA ASN A 601 0.86 -36.31 -13.23
C ASN A 601 2.20 -36.10 -12.52
N ARG A 602 2.53 -36.98 -11.57
CA ARG A 602 3.74 -36.80 -10.75
C ARG A 602 5.06 -36.80 -11.53
N LYS A 603 5.14 -37.52 -12.65
CA LYS A 603 6.33 -37.51 -13.51
C LYS A 603 6.37 -36.25 -14.36
N PHE A 604 5.22 -35.75 -14.80
CA PHE A 604 5.09 -34.47 -15.52
C PHE A 604 5.62 -33.30 -14.70
N THR A 605 5.29 -33.22 -13.40
CA THR A 605 5.81 -32.19 -12.50
C THR A 605 7.33 -32.25 -12.29
N GLY A 606 8.00 -33.29 -12.81
CA GLY A 606 9.46 -33.36 -12.89
C GLY A 606 10.06 -32.58 -14.06
N TYR A 607 9.26 -31.84 -14.83
CA TYR A 607 9.73 -30.84 -15.78
C TYR A 607 10.50 -29.74 -15.06
N LEU A 608 11.67 -29.39 -15.56
CA LEU A 608 12.54 -28.41 -14.92
C LEU A 608 12.31 -27.02 -15.52
N THR A 609 11.54 -26.18 -14.82
CA THR A 609 11.13 -24.83 -15.28
C THR A 609 12.22 -23.76 -15.15
N HIS A 610 13.29 -24.04 -14.40
CA HIS A 610 14.44 -23.14 -14.18
C HIS A 610 15.77 -23.85 -14.45
N ALA A 611 15.77 -24.78 -15.42
CA ALA A 611 16.98 -25.50 -15.79
C ALA A 611 17.72 -24.82 -16.93
N THR A 612 19.05 -24.85 -16.83
CA THR A 612 19.96 -24.37 -17.85
C THR A 612 20.95 -25.47 -18.21
N HIS A 613 21.44 -25.47 -19.45
CA HIS A 613 22.48 -26.39 -19.92
C HIS A 613 23.90 -25.88 -19.55
N HIS A 614 24.04 -24.66 -19.02
CA HIS A 614 25.33 -24.11 -18.60
C HIS A 614 25.84 -24.71 -17.28
N ASP A 615 24.94 -25.14 -16.38
CA ASP A 615 25.30 -25.74 -15.10
C ASP A 615 25.42 -27.27 -15.22
N LYS A 616 26.64 -27.73 -15.49
CA LYS A 616 26.97 -29.16 -15.59
C LYS A 616 26.78 -29.92 -14.27
N ALA A 617 27.02 -29.26 -13.13
CA ALA A 617 26.95 -29.91 -11.82
C ALA A 617 25.50 -30.22 -11.45
N LYS A 618 24.58 -29.28 -11.72
CA LYS A 618 23.16 -29.42 -11.40
C LYS A 618 22.37 -30.16 -12.48
N TYR A 619 22.72 -29.98 -13.76
CA TYR A 619 21.96 -30.52 -14.89
C TYR A 619 22.86 -31.27 -15.91
N PRO A 620 23.54 -32.36 -15.52
CA PRO A 620 24.51 -33.06 -16.37
C PRO A 620 23.91 -33.61 -17.66
N LEU A 621 22.65 -34.09 -17.61
CA LEU A 621 21.95 -34.62 -18.78
C LEU A 621 21.66 -33.54 -19.84
N LEU A 622 21.23 -32.35 -19.41
CA LEU A 622 20.93 -31.24 -20.33
C LEU A 622 22.21 -30.68 -20.93
N HIS A 623 23.26 -30.52 -20.11
CA HIS A 623 24.58 -30.09 -20.57
C HIS A 623 25.14 -31.03 -21.64
N GLY A 624 25.11 -32.35 -21.39
CA GLY A 624 25.58 -33.35 -22.35
C GLY A 624 24.77 -33.35 -23.65
N THR A 625 23.44 -33.22 -23.56
CA THR A 625 22.56 -33.16 -24.74
C THR A 625 22.85 -31.93 -25.59
N PHE A 626 22.97 -30.75 -24.97
CA PHE A 626 23.25 -29.50 -25.67
C PHE A 626 24.58 -29.56 -26.43
N TRP A 627 25.66 -30.00 -25.77
CA TRP A 627 26.97 -30.12 -26.43
C TRP A 627 26.98 -31.17 -27.54
N PHE A 628 26.29 -32.30 -27.35
CA PHE A 628 26.13 -33.29 -28.41
C PHE A 628 25.44 -32.68 -29.65
N MET A 629 24.32 -31.99 -29.46
CA MET A 629 23.59 -31.34 -30.56
C MET A 629 24.40 -30.21 -31.21
N THR A 630 25.12 -29.43 -30.40
CA THR A 630 25.97 -28.34 -30.88
C THR A 630 27.14 -28.87 -31.73
N ILE A 631 27.82 -29.92 -31.26
CA ILE A 631 28.90 -30.58 -32.02
C ILE A 631 28.35 -31.16 -33.32
N LEU A 632 27.19 -31.81 -33.26
CA LEU A 632 26.53 -32.34 -34.46
C LEU A 632 26.21 -31.22 -35.45
N LEU A 633 25.67 -30.10 -34.98
CA LEU A 633 25.30 -28.95 -35.81
C LEU A 633 26.51 -28.28 -36.46
N VAL A 634 27.48 -27.86 -35.65
CA VAL A 634 28.68 -27.16 -36.12
C VAL A 634 29.56 -28.10 -36.96
N GLY A 635 29.69 -29.36 -36.55
CA GLY A 635 30.45 -30.37 -37.29
C GLY A 635 29.86 -30.64 -38.66
N THR A 636 28.54 -30.82 -38.75
CA THR A 636 27.85 -31.09 -40.03
C THR A 636 27.92 -29.86 -40.95
N LEU A 637 27.54 -28.68 -40.46
CA LEU A 637 27.56 -27.46 -41.29
C LEU A 637 29.00 -27.06 -41.68
N GLY A 638 29.98 -27.24 -40.79
CA GLY A 638 31.39 -26.97 -41.08
C GLY A 638 31.94 -27.90 -42.15
N PHE A 639 31.70 -29.21 -42.02
CA PHE A 639 32.15 -30.20 -43.01
C PHE A 639 31.52 -29.95 -44.39
N PHE A 640 30.19 -29.82 -44.47
CA PHE A 640 29.50 -29.61 -45.73
C PHE A 640 29.68 -28.20 -46.30
N GLY A 641 29.90 -27.20 -45.44
CA GLY A 641 30.26 -25.84 -45.85
C GLY A 641 31.62 -25.81 -46.54
N ILE A 642 32.66 -26.41 -45.93
CA ILE A 642 33.99 -26.52 -46.55
C ILE A 642 33.90 -27.32 -47.85
N HIS A 643 33.18 -28.44 -47.85
CA HIS A 643 32.94 -29.25 -49.04
C HIS A 643 32.31 -28.44 -50.18
N THR A 644 31.28 -27.65 -49.87
CA THR A 644 30.61 -26.74 -50.81
C THR A 644 31.57 -25.68 -51.35
N LEU A 645 32.37 -25.05 -50.48
CA LEU A 645 33.36 -24.04 -50.89
C LEU A 645 34.43 -24.62 -51.83
N LEU A 646 34.89 -25.84 -51.57
CA LEU A 646 35.84 -26.55 -52.44
C LEU A 646 35.27 -26.89 -53.83
N TRP A 647 33.94 -27.06 -53.93
CA TRP A 647 33.27 -27.33 -55.20
C TRP A 647 33.25 -26.09 -56.12
N ILE A 648 33.04 -24.89 -55.56
CA ILE A 648 32.78 -23.64 -56.31
C ILE A 648 33.76 -23.39 -57.48
N PRO A 649 35.11 -23.41 -57.28
CA PRO A 649 36.05 -23.08 -58.36
C PRO A 649 35.93 -24.01 -59.57
N ARG A 650 35.72 -25.31 -59.32
CA ARG A 650 35.53 -26.30 -60.37
C ARG A 650 34.19 -26.14 -61.08
N SER A 651 33.15 -25.80 -60.34
CA SER A 651 31.83 -25.56 -60.93
C SER A 651 31.82 -24.36 -61.88
N PHE A 652 32.52 -23.27 -61.55
CA PHE A 652 32.69 -22.14 -62.47
C PHE A 652 33.47 -22.52 -63.73
N ARG A 653 34.49 -23.38 -63.60
CA ARG A 653 35.26 -23.88 -64.76
C ARG A 653 34.37 -24.74 -65.67
N GLU A 654 33.54 -25.59 -65.07
CA GLU A 654 32.60 -26.44 -65.81
C GLU A 654 31.51 -25.62 -66.50
N ARG A 655 30.96 -24.60 -65.83
CA ARG A 655 30.03 -23.63 -66.46
C ARG A 655 30.66 -22.95 -67.67
N ARG A 656 31.93 -22.51 -67.57
CA ARG A 656 32.65 -21.93 -68.72
C ARG A 656 32.85 -22.95 -69.85
N ARG A 657 33.08 -24.22 -69.53
CA ARG A 657 33.18 -25.32 -70.52
C ARG A 657 31.86 -25.52 -71.26
N LEU A 658 30.75 -25.61 -70.53
CA LEU A 658 29.40 -25.79 -71.08
C LEU A 658 28.96 -24.58 -71.91
N ASN A 659 29.20 -23.35 -71.44
CA ASN A 659 28.89 -22.13 -72.20
C ASN A 659 29.68 -22.00 -73.51
N ARG A 660 30.90 -22.56 -73.56
CA ARG A 660 31.72 -22.62 -74.79
C ARG A 660 31.19 -23.65 -75.78
N GLN A 661 30.48 -24.68 -75.31
CA GLN A 661 29.86 -25.72 -76.13
C GLN A 661 28.43 -25.34 -76.58
N LYS A 662 28.16 -24.07 -76.93
CA LYS A 662 26.84 -23.61 -77.41
C LYS A 662 26.27 -24.58 -78.46
N ARG A 663 25.12 -25.17 -78.16
CA ARG A 663 24.43 -26.14 -79.03
C ARG A 663 23.15 -25.55 -79.61
N SER A 664 22.92 -25.86 -80.88
CA SER A 664 21.78 -25.41 -81.68
C SER A 664 21.06 -26.65 -82.21
N GLY A 665 19.95 -27.05 -81.59
CA GLY A 665 19.10 -28.16 -82.03
C GLY A 665 18.12 -28.64 -80.95
N PRO A 666 17.01 -29.29 -81.32
CA PRO A 666 16.07 -29.86 -80.34
C PRO A 666 16.75 -31.00 -79.55
N GLU A 667 16.86 -30.83 -78.23
CA GLU A 667 17.45 -31.83 -77.35
C GLU A 667 16.44 -32.90 -76.96
N GLN A 668 16.80 -34.16 -77.17
CA GLN A 668 16.04 -35.32 -76.70
C GLN A 668 15.88 -35.27 -75.17
N GLN A 669 14.65 -35.44 -74.69
CA GLN A 669 14.29 -35.34 -73.28
C GLN A 669 13.97 -36.71 -72.68
N ILE A 670 14.44 -36.97 -71.47
CA ILE A 670 14.29 -38.24 -70.76
C ILE A 670 13.53 -38.02 -69.45
N LEU A 671 12.54 -38.87 -69.17
CA LEU A 671 11.81 -38.89 -67.91
C LEU A 671 12.71 -39.41 -66.78
N ARG A 672 13.01 -38.54 -65.80
CA ARG A 672 13.81 -38.86 -64.62
C ARG A 672 12.96 -39.20 -63.39
N PHE A 673 11.90 -38.41 -63.16
CA PHE A 673 11.01 -38.55 -61.98
C PHE A 673 9.55 -38.72 -62.39
N GLU A 674 8.91 -39.74 -61.81
CA GLU A 674 7.46 -39.98 -61.90
C GLU A 674 6.67 -38.89 -61.15
N ILE A 675 5.35 -38.79 -61.40
CA ILE A 675 4.50 -37.74 -60.83
C ILE A 675 4.46 -37.80 -59.29
N PHE A 676 4.37 -39.00 -58.70
CA PHE A 676 4.19 -39.17 -57.26
C PHE A 676 5.33 -38.56 -56.43
N PRO A 677 6.62 -38.87 -56.67
CA PRO A 677 7.73 -38.23 -55.96
C PRO A 677 7.78 -36.71 -56.11
N ARG A 678 7.35 -36.16 -57.27
CA ARG A 678 7.33 -34.71 -57.49
C ARG A 678 6.26 -34.02 -56.64
N VAL A 679 5.04 -34.56 -56.61
CA VAL A 679 3.95 -34.03 -55.78
C VAL A 679 4.32 -34.12 -54.31
N LEU A 680 4.90 -35.27 -53.90
CA LEU A 680 5.40 -35.46 -52.54
C LEU A 680 6.43 -34.39 -52.17
N HIS A 681 7.38 -34.09 -53.07
CA HIS A 681 8.39 -33.07 -52.85
C HIS A 681 7.80 -31.65 -52.69
N ILE A 682 6.75 -31.31 -53.45
CA ILE A 682 6.06 -30.02 -53.28
C ILE A 682 5.42 -29.93 -51.88
N ILE A 683 4.79 -31.01 -51.41
CA ILE A 683 4.21 -31.06 -50.06
C ILE A 683 5.32 -30.93 -49.00
N VAL A 684 6.47 -31.58 -49.20
CA VAL A 684 7.65 -31.45 -48.32
C VAL A 684 8.12 -29.99 -48.28
N ILE A 685 8.26 -29.30 -49.42
CA ILE A 685 8.71 -27.90 -49.45
C ILE A 685 7.75 -27.01 -48.64
N ILE A 686 6.44 -27.10 -48.90
CA ILE A 686 5.44 -26.23 -48.27
C ILE A 686 5.40 -26.47 -46.75
N SER A 687 5.35 -27.73 -46.33
CA SER A 687 5.32 -28.09 -44.91
C SER A 687 6.63 -27.74 -44.20
N PHE A 688 7.79 -27.97 -44.82
CA PHE A 688 9.09 -27.63 -44.23
C PHE A 688 9.27 -26.12 -44.07
N ILE A 689 8.91 -25.32 -45.07
CA ILE A 689 8.95 -23.85 -44.96
C ILE A 689 8.06 -23.36 -43.82
N GLY A 690 6.84 -23.90 -43.71
CA GLY A 690 5.92 -23.58 -42.62
C GLY A 690 6.49 -23.94 -41.24
N LEU A 691 7.08 -25.14 -41.10
CA LEU A 691 7.73 -25.60 -39.87
C LEU A 691 8.96 -24.79 -39.50
N ALA A 692 9.84 -24.50 -40.47
CA ALA A 692 11.05 -23.71 -40.26
C ALA A 692 10.68 -22.27 -39.83
N MET A 693 9.73 -21.65 -40.52
CA MET A 693 9.27 -20.30 -40.18
C MET A 693 8.71 -20.23 -38.76
N THR A 694 7.72 -21.07 -38.46
CA THR A 694 7.05 -21.07 -37.14
C THR A 694 7.98 -21.51 -36.01
N GLY A 695 8.89 -22.45 -36.27
CA GLY A 695 9.89 -22.90 -35.30
C GLY A 695 10.95 -21.85 -35.00
N MET A 696 11.44 -21.12 -36.02
CA MET A 696 12.45 -20.07 -35.82
C MET A 696 11.90 -18.85 -35.06
N ILE A 697 10.61 -18.51 -35.23
CA ILE A 697 9.93 -17.50 -34.41
C ILE A 697 10.03 -17.85 -32.92
N LEU A 698 9.78 -19.11 -32.56
CA LEU A 698 9.85 -19.56 -31.18
C LEU A 698 11.30 -19.67 -30.68
N LYS A 699 12.23 -20.16 -31.50
CA LYS A 699 13.65 -20.27 -31.14
C LYS A 699 14.27 -18.91 -30.82
N PHE A 700 13.90 -17.89 -31.59
CA PHE A 700 14.42 -16.52 -31.50
C PHE A 700 13.39 -15.54 -30.92
N ALA A 701 12.58 -15.99 -29.94
CA ALA A 701 11.50 -15.21 -29.34
C ALA A 701 11.95 -13.87 -28.69
N ASN A 702 13.24 -13.70 -28.41
CA ASN A 702 13.81 -12.45 -27.91
C ASN A 702 14.07 -11.41 -29.02
N GLN A 703 13.96 -11.79 -30.29
CA GLN A 703 14.26 -10.92 -31.42
C GLN A 703 13.02 -10.15 -31.89
N THR A 704 13.22 -8.88 -32.25
CA THR A 704 12.14 -8.01 -32.74
C THR A 704 11.50 -8.52 -34.03
N TRP A 705 12.29 -9.11 -34.93
CA TRP A 705 11.78 -9.69 -36.17
C TRP A 705 10.88 -10.91 -35.91
N ALA A 706 11.17 -11.71 -34.88
CA ALA A 706 10.38 -12.88 -34.52
C ALA A 706 9.01 -12.47 -33.99
N SER A 707 8.98 -11.49 -33.07
CA SER A 707 7.74 -10.92 -32.55
C SER A 707 6.90 -10.24 -33.64
N GLY A 708 7.55 -9.51 -34.57
CA GLY A 708 6.88 -8.91 -35.73
C GLY A 708 6.25 -9.95 -36.66
N LEU A 709 6.98 -11.02 -36.96
CA LEU A 709 6.47 -12.11 -37.81
C LEU A 709 5.36 -12.91 -37.13
N ALA A 710 5.47 -13.15 -35.82
CA ALA A 710 4.40 -13.77 -35.04
C ALA A 710 3.10 -12.96 -35.12
N ARG A 711 3.17 -11.63 -34.97
CA ARG A 711 2.00 -10.73 -35.11
C ARG A 711 1.42 -10.78 -36.52
N PHE A 712 2.27 -10.77 -37.55
CA PHE A 712 1.84 -10.89 -38.94
C PHE A 712 1.06 -12.19 -39.21
N LEU A 713 1.48 -13.30 -38.60
CA LEU A 713 0.80 -14.60 -38.72
C LEU A 713 -0.48 -14.72 -37.86
N GLY A 714 -0.92 -13.66 -37.17
CA GLY A 714 -2.09 -13.69 -36.29
C GLY A 714 -1.77 -14.04 -34.84
N GLY A 715 -0.53 -13.82 -34.40
CA GLY A 715 -0.09 -14.04 -33.02
C GLY A 715 0.43 -15.46 -32.77
N PHE A 716 0.69 -15.74 -31.49
CA PHE A 716 1.29 -17.01 -31.06
C PHE A 716 0.40 -18.23 -31.31
N GLU A 717 -0.90 -18.14 -31.01
CA GLU A 717 -1.82 -19.27 -31.17
C GLU A 717 -1.91 -19.72 -32.63
N SER A 718 -2.03 -18.77 -33.55
CA SER A 718 -2.02 -19.03 -34.99
C SER A 718 -0.69 -19.62 -35.44
N THR A 719 0.44 -19.06 -35.01
CA THR A 719 1.78 -19.59 -35.30
C THR A 719 1.92 -21.05 -34.85
N GLY A 720 1.44 -21.39 -33.64
CA GLY A 720 1.42 -22.75 -33.13
C GLY A 720 0.47 -23.69 -33.90
N ALA A 721 -0.69 -23.20 -34.33
CA ALA A 721 -1.64 -23.96 -35.13
C ALA A 721 -1.06 -24.29 -36.52
N ILE A 722 -0.43 -23.31 -37.18
CA ILE A 722 0.28 -23.50 -38.45
C ILE A 722 1.39 -24.54 -38.29
N HIS A 723 2.19 -24.44 -37.22
CA HIS A 723 3.26 -25.41 -36.95
C HIS A 723 2.72 -26.84 -36.86
N ARG A 724 1.65 -27.05 -36.09
CA ARG A 724 1.00 -28.35 -35.91
C ARG A 724 0.38 -28.88 -37.21
N PHE A 725 -0.26 -28.02 -38.00
CA PHE A 725 -0.80 -28.39 -39.31
C PHE A 725 0.31 -28.87 -40.26
N CYS A 726 1.42 -28.12 -40.36
CA CYS A 726 2.56 -28.53 -41.17
C CYS A 726 3.23 -29.81 -40.64
N ALA A 727 3.24 -30.04 -39.32
CA ALA A 727 3.73 -31.28 -38.73
C ALA A 727 2.87 -32.50 -39.12
N VAL A 728 1.54 -32.36 -39.12
CA VAL A 728 0.63 -33.42 -39.58
C VAL A 728 0.86 -33.73 -41.06
N LEU A 729 1.03 -32.70 -41.91
CA LEU A 729 1.41 -32.90 -43.31
C LEU A 729 2.74 -33.65 -43.42
N THR A 730 3.71 -33.36 -42.55
CA THR A 730 4.98 -34.08 -42.48
C THR A 730 4.83 -35.57 -42.18
N PHE A 731 4.07 -35.91 -41.14
CA PHE A 731 3.81 -37.31 -40.84
C PHE A 731 3.04 -38.01 -41.97
N ALA A 732 2.08 -37.32 -42.59
CA ALA A 732 1.30 -37.87 -43.69
C ALA A 732 2.17 -38.20 -44.91
N TYR A 733 3.00 -37.26 -45.38
CA TYR A 733 3.86 -37.52 -46.52
C TYR A 733 4.94 -38.56 -46.20
N PHE A 734 5.45 -38.59 -44.97
CA PHE A 734 6.46 -39.56 -44.56
C PHE A 734 5.90 -40.99 -44.56
N LEU A 735 4.66 -41.16 -44.08
CA LEU A 735 3.94 -42.43 -44.15
C LEU A 735 3.65 -42.83 -45.60
N LEU A 736 3.15 -41.90 -46.43
CA LEU A 736 2.89 -42.14 -47.85
C LEU A 736 4.16 -42.55 -48.60
N HIS A 737 5.30 -41.94 -48.28
CA HIS A 737 6.60 -42.30 -48.84
C HIS A 737 7.02 -43.71 -48.41
N PHE A 738 6.86 -44.06 -47.15
CA PHE A 738 7.16 -45.41 -46.65
C PHE A 738 6.30 -46.48 -47.32
N VAL A 739 4.99 -46.22 -47.49
CA VAL A 739 4.07 -47.08 -48.23
C VAL A 739 4.50 -47.21 -49.70
N HIS A 740 4.90 -46.11 -50.34
CA HIS A 740 5.40 -46.14 -51.72
C HIS A 740 6.68 -46.98 -51.85
N LEU A 741 7.65 -46.83 -50.93
CA LEU A 741 8.86 -47.67 -50.91
C LEU A 741 8.55 -49.15 -50.70
N HIS A 742 7.60 -49.46 -49.82
CA HIS A 742 7.17 -50.83 -49.57
C HIS A 742 6.54 -51.47 -50.83
N ARG A 743 5.68 -50.72 -51.53
CA ARG A 743 5.09 -51.15 -52.81
C ARG A 743 6.16 -51.35 -53.88
N LYS A 744 7.08 -50.40 -54.04
CA LYS A 744 8.17 -50.47 -55.01
C LYS A 744 9.10 -51.65 -54.74
N LYS A 745 9.37 -51.95 -53.47
CA LYS A 745 10.12 -53.15 -53.07
C LYS A 745 9.38 -54.42 -53.50
N LYS A 746 8.07 -54.50 -53.26
CA LYS A 746 7.23 -55.66 -53.64
C LYS A 746 7.19 -55.86 -55.15
N GLU A 747 7.05 -54.78 -55.92
CA GLU A 747 7.00 -54.79 -57.39
C GLU A 747 8.37 -55.11 -58.02
N SER A 748 9.48 -54.70 -57.38
CA SER A 748 10.83 -54.93 -57.92
C SER A 748 11.30 -56.39 -57.92
N GLY A 749 10.65 -57.26 -57.13
CA GLY A 749 11.08 -58.65 -56.93
C GLY A 749 12.45 -58.84 -56.25
N LEU A 750 13.10 -57.75 -55.82
CA LEU A 750 14.42 -57.78 -55.20
C LEU A 750 14.34 -58.24 -53.72
N SER A 751 15.37 -58.96 -53.27
CA SER A 751 15.59 -59.18 -51.83
C SER A 751 15.70 -57.83 -51.10
N ALA A 752 15.21 -57.76 -49.86
CA ALA A 752 15.25 -56.54 -49.05
C ALA A 752 16.67 -55.96 -48.94
N TRP A 753 17.68 -56.83 -48.77
CA TRP A 753 19.08 -56.43 -48.72
C TRP A 753 19.57 -55.78 -50.02
N LYS A 754 19.18 -56.32 -51.18
CA LYS A 754 19.57 -55.78 -52.49
C LYS A 754 18.81 -54.51 -52.85
N PHE A 755 17.57 -54.36 -52.38
CA PHE A 755 16.79 -53.12 -52.52
C PHE A 755 17.38 -51.97 -51.70
N ILE A 756 17.84 -52.27 -50.47
CA ILE A 756 18.36 -51.28 -49.52
C ILE A 756 19.83 -50.93 -49.75
N PHE A 757 20.69 -51.85 -50.21
CA PHE A 757 22.12 -51.59 -50.40
C PHE A 757 22.62 -51.81 -51.84
N GLY A 758 21.73 -52.03 -52.79
CA GLY A 758 22.07 -52.17 -54.21
C GLY A 758 22.55 -50.87 -54.85
N SER A 759 23.02 -50.98 -56.10
CA SER A 759 23.52 -49.83 -56.90
C SER A 759 22.46 -48.76 -57.16
N GLY A 760 21.18 -49.15 -57.24
CA GLY A 760 20.04 -48.23 -57.39
C GLY A 760 19.42 -47.72 -56.09
N SER A 761 20.00 -48.05 -54.92
CA SER A 761 19.47 -47.64 -53.62
C SER A 761 19.67 -46.15 -53.34
N LEU A 762 18.77 -45.60 -52.53
CA LEU A 762 18.85 -44.25 -51.94
C LEU A 762 19.67 -44.21 -50.65
N LEU A 763 20.05 -45.36 -50.07
CA LEU A 763 20.93 -45.40 -48.91
C LEU A 763 22.42 -45.46 -49.30
N PRO A 764 23.31 -44.83 -48.52
CA PRO A 764 24.76 -44.92 -48.73
C PRO A 764 25.28 -46.36 -48.68
N ASN A 765 26.21 -46.68 -49.57
CA ASN A 765 26.90 -47.96 -49.66
C ASN A 765 28.43 -47.76 -49.86
N LYS A 766 29.21 -48.84 -49.96
CA LYS A 766 30.69 -48.76 -50.07
C LYS A 766 31.18 -48.00 -51.31
N THR A 767 30.42 -47.96 -52.40
CA THR A 767 30.80 -47.21 -53.60
C THR A 767 30.71 -45.70 -53.38
N ASP A 768 29.84 -45.24 -52.50
CA ASP A 768 29.65 -43.82 -52.19
C ASP A 768 30.87 -43.23 -51.47
N LEU A 769 31.55 -44.00 -50.60
CA LEU A 769 32.79 -43.56 -49.95
C LEU A 769 33.93 -43.38 -50.98
N LYS A 770 34.00 -44.30 -51.95
CA LYS A 770 34.95 -44.19 -53.07
C LYS A 770 34.64 -42.96 -53.93
N GLU A 771 33.38 -42.76 -54.27
CA GLU A 771 32.95 -41.59 -55.05
C GLU A 771 33.22 -40.28 -54.29
N PHE A 772 32.94 -40.21 -52.99
CA PHE A 772 33.27 -39.07 -52.15
C PHE A 772 34.75 -38.69 -52.23
N TRP A 773 35.67 -39.64 -52.02
CA TRP A 773 37.10 -39.36 -52.08
C TRP A 773 37.55 -38.92 -53.48
N GLN A 774 37.04 -39.58 -54.54
CA GLN A 774 37.33 -39.19 -55.91
C GLN A 774 36.80 -37.78 -56.24
N THR A 775 35.63 -37.41 -55.71
CA THR A 775 35.07 -36.06 -55.86
C THR A 775 35.91 -35.02 -55.13
N THR A 776 36.35 -35.30 -53.89
CA THR A 776 37.22 -34.41 -53.12
C THR A 776 38.55 -34.19 -53.84
N LEU A 777 39.17 -35.26 -54.35
CA LEU A 777 40.38 -35.15 -55.18
C LEU A 777 40.11 -34.38 -56.49
N TRP A 778 38.93 -34.52 -57.09
CA TRP A 778 38.55 -33.76 -58.29
C TRP A 778 38.38 -32.26 -58.00
N PHE A 779 37.84 -31.89 -56.84
CA PHE A 779 37.72 -30.50 -56.39
C PHE A 779 39.08 -29.81 -56.34
N ILE A 780 40.06 -30.42 -55.67
CA ILE A 780 41.44 -29.90 -55.58
C ILE A 780 42.27 -30.16 -56.85
N GLY A 781 41.74 -30.95 -57.78
CA GLY A 781 42.28 -31.14 -59.11
C GLY A 781 43.27 -32.26 -59.33
N LEU A 782 43.38 -33.17 -58.37
CA LEU A 782 44.23 -34.35 -58.41
C LEU A 782 43.55 -35.55 -59.10
N ALA A 783 42.26 -35.49 -59.41
CA ALA A 783 41.51 -36.56 -60.08
C ALA A 783 40.54 -36.04 -61.16
N LYS A 784 40.06 -36.96 -62.03
CA LYS A 784 38.97 -36.72 -62.98
C LYS A 784 37.61 -36.80 -62.27
N ARG A 785 36.57 -36.17 -62.86
CA ARG A 785 35.20 -36.21 -62.32
C ARG A 785 34.73 -37.68 -62.20
N PRO A 786 34.20 -38.11 -61.06
CA PRO A 786 33.73 -39.49 -60.88
C PRO A 786 32.57 -39.82 -61.82
N ARG A 787 32.47 -41.10 -62.18
CA ARG A 787 31.40 -41.60 -63.05
C ARG A 787 30.15 -41.90 -62.25
N TYR A 788 29.36 -40.91 -61.87
CA TYR A 788 28.21 -41.10 -60.98
C TYR A 788 27.11 -41.99 -61.58
N GLY A 789 26.47 -42.80 -60.72
CA GLY A 789 25.27 -43.60 -61.01
C GLY A 789 23.98 -42.79 -60.92
N ARG A 790 22.84 -43.47 -60.81
CA ARG A 790 21.50 -42.83 -60.71
C ARG A 790 21.40 -41.82 -59.58
N TRP A 791 21.96 -42.18 -58.43
CA TRP A 791 22.05 -41.36 -57.24
C TRP A 791 23.51 -41.13 -56.89
N THR A 792 23.86 -39.88 -56.60
CA THR A 792 25.17 -39.49 -56.08
C THR A 792 25.26 -39.67 -54.58
N TYR A 793 26.49 -39.76 -54.05
CA TYR A 793 26.69 -39.89 -52.61
C TYR A 793 26.07 -38.73 -51.81
N TRP A 794 26.06 -37.50 -52.33
CA TRP A 794 25.45 -36.35 -51.64
C TRP A 794 23.93 -36.38 -51.71
N GLU A 795 23.31 -36.80 -52.82
CA GLU A 795 21.85 -36.99 -52.89
C GLU A 795 21.39 -38.09 -51.92
N LYS A 796 22.17 -39.17 -51.78
CA LYS A 796 21.90 -40.23 -50.79
C LYS A 796 22.09 -39.73 -49.36
N PHE A 797 23.08 -38.88 -49.13
CA PHE A 797 23.28 -38.25 -47.83
C PHE A 797 22.12 -37.30 -47.50
N ASP A 798 21.71 -36.43 -48.41
CA ASP A 798 20.54 -35.54 -48.25
C ASP A 798 19.29 -36.35 -47.90
N TYR A 799 19.07 -37.46 -48.61
CA TYR A 799 17.96 -38.36 -48.33
C TYR A 799 18.03 -38.98 -46.91
N LEU A 800 19.22 -39.49 -46.52
CA LEU A 800 19.44 -40.04 -45.18
C LEU A 800 19.26 -38.98 -44.09
N ALA A 801 19.78 -37.77 -44.30
CA ALA A 801 19.70 -36.64 -43.38
C ALA A 801 18.24 -36.23 -43.14
N VAL A 802 17.41 -36.16 -44.19
CA VAL A 802 15.98 -35.89 -44.03
C VAL A 802 15.27 -37.03 -43.29
N PHE A 803 15.58 -38.29 -43.59
CA PHE A 803 14.99 -39.44 -42.88
C PHE A 803 15.31 -39.43 -41.38
N TRP A 804 16.56 -39.16 -41.05
CA TRP A 804 17.02 -38.98 -39.68
C TRP A 804 16.32 -37.78 -39.02
N GLY A 805 16.35 -36.63 -39.68
CA GLY A 805 15.79 -35.38 -39.17
C GLY A 805 14.30 -35.51 -38.87
N VAL A 806 13.50 -36.05 -39.81
CA VAL A 806 12.06 -36.27 -39.63
C VAL A 806 11.78 -37.23 -38.45
N ALA A 807 12.59 -38.27 -38.27
CA ALA A 807 12.42 -39.19 -37.14
C ALA A 807 12.74 -38.50 -35.80
N MET A 808 13.86 -37.77 -35.72
CA MET A 808 14.29 -37.09 -34.50
C MET A 808 13.38 -35.92 -34.12
N ILE A 809 13.11 -35.02 -35.06
CA ILE A 809 12.23 -33.86 -34.85
C ILE A 809 10.77 -34.30 -34.67
N GLY A 810 10.35 -35.36 -35.36
CA GLY A 810 9.00 -35.91 -35.26
C GLY A 810 8.75 -36.53 -33.89
N PHE A 811 9.65 -37.38 -33.41
CA PHE A 811 9.50 -38.00 -32.10
C PHE A 811 9.56 -36.97 -30.96
N THR A 812 10.55 -36.08 -30.98
CA THR A 812 10.66 -35.01 -29.99
C THR A 812 9.48 -34.02 -30.08
N GLY A 813 8.98 -33.73 -31.29
CA GLY A 813 7.81 -32.89 -31.49
C GLY A 813 6.53 -33.49 -30.92
N LEU A 814 6.33 -34.82 -31.08
CA LEU A 814 5.21 -35.53 -30.46
C LEU A 814 5.30 -35.50 -28.93
N MET A 815 6.50 -35.63 -28.36
CA MET A 815 6.72 -35.49 -26.92
C MET A 815 6.35 -34.09 -26.41
N LEU A 816 6.66 -33.04 -27.18
CA LEU A 816 6.33 -31.66 -26.83
C LEU A 816 4.86 -31.31 -27.08
N TRP A 817 4.21 -31.95 -28.06
CA TRP A 817 2.78 -31.77 -28.34
C TRP A 817 1.91 -32.50 -27.32
N PHE A 818 2.29 -33.71 -26.90
CA PHE A 818 1.53 -34.53 -25.94
C PHE A 818 2.33 -34.84 -24.67
N PRO A 819 2.83 -33.83 -23.94
CA PRO A 819 3.77 -34.05 -22.85
C PRO A 819 3.13 -34.81 -21.67
N GLU A 820 1.82 -34.62 -21.42
CA GLU A 820 1.06 -35.32 -20.38
C GLU A 820 0.95 -36.84 -20.67
N PHE A 821 0.86 -37.23 -21.94
CA PHE A 821 0.84 -38.63 -22.36
C PHE A 821 2.22 -39.29 -22.20
N PHE A 822 3.27 -38.68 -22.77
CA PHE A 822 4.61 -39.26 -22.74
C PHE A 822 5.18 -39.35 -21.32
N THR A 823 4.80 -38.42 -20.44
CA THR A 823 5.26 -38.45 -19.04
C THR A 823 4.60 -39.52 -18.18
N ARG A 824 3.58 -40.24 -18.68
CA ARG A 824 3.06 -41.41 -17.97
C ARG A 824 4.14 -42.49 -17.81
N PHE A 825 5.01 -42.63 -18.81
CA PHE A 825 6.11 -43.60 -18.81
C PHE A 825 7.50 -42.95 -18.73
N LEU A 826 7.71 -41.75 -19.27
CA LEU A 826 8.99 -41.02 -19.19
C LEU A 826 9.03 -40.01 -18.02
N PRO A 827 10.21 -39.77 -17.40
CA PRO A 827 10.38 -38.66 -16.46
C PRO A 827 10.22 -37.28 -17.11
N GLY A 828 9.63 -36.30 -16.41
CA GLY A 828 9.38 -34.94 -16.93
C GLY A 828 10.61 -34.21 -17.48
N ARG A 829 11.81 -34.45 -16.92
CA ARG A 829 13.09 -33.92 -17.44
C ARG A 829 13.38 -34.30 -18.91
N PHE A 830 12.77 -35.35 -19.45
CA PHE A 830 12.89 -35.69 -20.86
C PHE A 830 12.16 -34.71 -21.79
N ILE A 831 11.19 -33.95 -21.27
CA ILE A 831 10.58 -32.83 -22.01
C ILE A 831 11.67 -31.78 -22.27
N ASN A 832 12.48 -31.43 -21.27
CA ASN A 832 13.61 -30.49 -21.44
C ASN A 832 14.61 -30.99 -22.50
N VAL A 833 14.95 -32.29 -22.47
CA VAL A 833 15.82 -32.92 -23.47
C VAL A 833 15.20 -32.85 -24.87
N ALA A 834 13.91 -33.17 -25.00
CA ALA A 834 13.18 -33.08 -26.25
C ALA A 834 13.16 -31.65 -26.80
N THR A 835 13.00 -30.62 -25.95
CA THR A 835 13.09 -29.22 -26.36
C THR A 835 14.44 -28.88 -26.99
N ILE A 836 15.55 -29.32 -26.38
CA ILE A 836 16.91 -29.07 -26.89
C ILE A 836 17.08 -29.74 -28.26
N ILE A 837 16.82 -31.05 -28.32
CA ILE A 837 16.99 -31.84 -29.56
C ILE A 837 16.10 -31.28 -30.67
N HIS A 838 14.82 -31.01 -30.39
CA HIS A 838 13.89 -30.50 -31.38
C HIS A 838 14.32 -29.12 -31.92
N SER A 839 14.72 -28.21 -31.03
CA SER A 839 15.16 -26.85 -31.39
C SER A 839 16.45 -26.85 -32.21
N ASP A 840 17.43 -27.67 -31.83
CA ASP A 840 18.73 -27.69 -32.49
C ASP A 840 18.72 -28.51 -33.78
N GLU A 841 17.97 -29.60 -33.83
CA GLU A 841 17.73 -30.34 -35.06
C GLU A 841 16.96 -29.48 -36.08
N ALA A 842 15.97 -28.69 -35.64
CA ALA A 842 15.26 -27.76 -36.52
C ALA A 842 16.21 -26.71 -37.13
N LEU A 843 17.13 -26.18 -36.33
CA LEU A 843 18.14 -25.23 -36.79
C LEU A 843 19.12 -25.89 -37.77
N LEU A 844 19.61 -27.10 -37.45
CA LEU A 844 20.47 -27.88 -38.33
C LEU A 844 19.78 -28.18 -39.66
N ALA A 845 18.55 -28.68 -39.63
CA ALA A 845 17.76 -28.98 -40.83
C ALA A 845 17.51 -27.72 -41.67
N THR A 846 17.15 -26.60 -41.05
CA THR A 846 16.93 -25.32 -41.73
C THR A 846 18.21 -24.80 -42.37
N GLY A 847 19.32 -24.80 -41.63
CA GLY A 847 20.62 -24.39 -42.13
C GLY A 847 21.10 -25.29 -43.27
N PHE A 848 21.05 -26.61 -43.09
CA PHE A 848 21.52 -27.58 -44.08
C PHE A 848 20.68 -27.52 -45.36
N ILE A 849 19.35 -27.47 -45.26
CA ILE A 849 18.48 -27.41 -46.45
C ILE A 849 18.75 -26.12 -47.22
N PHE A 850 18.58 -24.96 -46.61
CA PHE A 850 18.67 -23.70 -47.36
C PHE A 850 20.11 -23.29 -47.76
N SER A 851 21.15 -23.92 -47.21
CA SER A 851 22.54 -23.71 -47.65
C SER A 851 23.05 -24.84 -48.55
N VAL A 852 23.25 -26.04 -48.01
CA VAL A 852 23.92 -27.17 -48.67
C VAL A 852 23.02 -27.80 -49.72
N HIS A 853 21.77 -28.15 -49.38
CA HIS A 853 20.87 -28.80 -50.33
C HIS A 853 20.54 -27.88 -51.51
N PHE A 854 20.16 -26.61 -51.24
CA PHE A 854 19.92 -25.62 -52.30
C PHE A 854 21.18 -25.30 -53.09
N PHE A 855 22.38 -25.36 -52.48
CA PHE A 855 23.61 -25.28 -53.27
C PHE A 855 23.73 -26.45 -54.23
N ASN A 856 23.62 -27.67 -53.72
CA ASN A 856 23.75 -28.92 -54.46
C ASN A 856 22.78 -29.04 -55.64
N THR A 857 21.63 -28.37 -55.59
CA THR A 857 20.60 -28.47 -56.63
C THR A 857 20.47 -27.19 -57.47
N HIS A 858 20.53 -26.01 -56.85
CA HIS A 858 20.16 -24.75 -57.51
C HIS A 858 21.32 -23.75 -57.66
N PHE A 859 22.21 -23.60 -56.66
CA PHE A 859 23.31 -22.61 -56.74
C PHE A 859 24.60 -23.10 -57.38
N ARG A 860 24.73 -24.37 -57.77
CA ARG A 860 25.88 -24.80 -58.57
C ARG A 860 25.99 -23.94 -59.82
N PRO A 861 27.14 -23.25 -60.06
CA PRO A 861 27.34 -22.45 -61.27
C PRO A 861 26.93 -23.15 -62.58
N GLU A 862 27.16 -24.45 -62.72
CA GLU A 862 26.74 -25.24 -63.91
C GLU A 862 25.22 -25.42 -64.09
N LYS A 863 24.42 -25.27 -63.04
CA LYS A 863 22.96 -25.42 -63.05
C LYS A 863 22.20 -24.11 -62.84
N PHE A 864 22.92 -23.03 -62.54
CA PHE A 864 22.36 -21.70 -62.34
C PHE A 864 21.62 -21.23 -63.61
N PRO A 865 20.36 -20.74 -63.52
CA PRO A 865 19.73 -20.16 -62.33
C PRO A 865 19.06 -21.15 -61.36
N MET A 866 18.57 -22.29 -61.84
CA MET A 866 17.87 -23.29 -61.03
C MET A 866 17.68 -24.58 -61.84
N ASP A 867 17.91 -25.74 -61.22
CA ASP A 867 17.55 -27.06 -61.76
C ASP A 867 16.02 -27.31 -61.64
N PRO A 868 15.28 -27.41 -62.76
CA PRO A 868 13.82 -27.61 -62.74
C PRO A 868 13.41 -29.10 -62.70
N VAL A 869 14.34 -30.05 -62.74
CA VAL A 869 14.07 -31.47 -63.02
C VAL A 869 13.14 -32.10 -61.99
N ILE A 870 13.20 -31.70 -60.72
CA ILE A 870 12.28 -32.22 -59.68
C ILE A 870 10.83 -31.75 -59.86
N PHE A 871 10.62 -30.60 -60.53
CA PHE A 871 9.29 -30.05 -60.78
C PHE A 871 8.72 -30.53 -62.12
N THR A 872 9.56 -30.55 -63.17
CA THR A 872 9.16 -30.99 -64.52
C THR A 872 9.18 -32.51 -64.66
N GLY A 873 10.05 -33.20 -63.93
CA GLY A 873 10.32 -34.64 -64.02
C GLY A 873 11.24 -35.04 -65.17
N VAL A 874 11.75 -34.08 -65.95
CA VAL A 874 12.39 -34.32 -67.25
C VAL A 874 13.77 -33.69 -67.30
N VAL A 875 14.75 -34.41 -67.85
CA VAL A 875 16.15 -33.98 -68.04
C VAL A 875 16.58 -34.18 -69.49
N SER A 876 17.48 -33.35 -70.02
CA SER A 876 17.99 -33.55 -71.38
C SER A 876 18.98 -34.72 -71.44
N LEU A 877 19.03 -35.41 -72.58
CA LEU A 877 19.90 -36.58 -72.77
C LEU A 877 21.38 -36.25 -72.55
N GLU A 878 21.80 -35.08 -73.01
CA GLU A 878 23.20 -34.63 -72.91
C GLU A 878 23.57 -34.24 -71.48
N GLU A 879 22.63 -33.65 -70.75
CA GLU A 879 22.77 -33.40 -69.32
C GLU A 879 22.89 -34.72 -68.54
N LEU A 880 22.08 -35.72 -68.87
CA LEU A 880 22.15 -37.06 -68.27
C LEU A 880 23.52 -37.73 -68.51
N LYS A 881 24.06 -37.66 -69.74
CA LYS A 881 25.39 -38.19 -70.08
C LYS A 881 26.51 -37.53 -69.26
N ASN A 882 26.43 -36.21 -69.07
CA ASN A 882 27.47 -35.44 -68.40
C ASN A 882 27.44 -35.60 -66.87
N ASP A 883 26.25 -35.62 -66.27
CA ASP A 883 26.11 -35.63 -64.80
C ASP A 883 25.94 -37.04 -64.22
N ARG A 884 25.42 -37.98 -65.00
CA ARG A 884 25.09 -39.34 -64.58
C ARG A 884 25.58 -40.37 -65.61
N PRO A 885 26.89 -40.39 -65.93
CA PRO A 885 27.43 -41.21 -67.02
C PRO A 885 27.17 -42.70 -66.83
N ARG A 886 27.21 -43.21 -65.59
CA ARG A 886 26.96 -44.63 -65.30
C ARG A 886 25.48 -44.98 -65.44
N GLU A 887 24.57 -44.08 -65.03
CA GLU A 887 23.12 -44.26 -65.27
C GLU A 887 22.80 -44.30 -66.77
N TYR A 888 23.43 -43.44 -67.55
CA TYR A 888 23.28 -43.44 -69.01
C TYR A 888 23.75 -44.77 -69.63
N GLU A 889 24.93 -45.26 -69.24
CA GLU A 889 25.46 -46.55 -69.71
C GLU A 889 24.51 -47.71 -69.36
N GLU A 890 24.03 -47.76 -68.11
CA GLU A 890 23.07 -48.78 -67.65
C GLU A 890 21.73 -48.71 -68.44
N LEU A 891 21.25 -47.52 -68.78
CA LEU A 891 20.02 -47.34 -69.57
C LEU A 891 20.18 -47.75 -71.04
N VAL A 892 21.37 -47.58 -71.61
CA VAL A 892 21.73 -48.04 -72.96
C VAL A 892 21.85 -49.57 -72.97
N GLU A 893 22.58 -50.14 -72.01
CA GLU A 893 22.76 -51.60 -71.87
C GLU A 893 21.42 -52.33 -71.65
N SER A 894 20.54 -51.75 -70.82
CA SER A 894 19.22 -52.31 -70.53
C SER A 894 18.14 -52.03 -71.59
N ARG A 895 18.48 -51.32 -72.68
CA ARG A 895 17.56 -50.90 -73.77
C ARG A 895 16.33 -50.11 -73.31
N ARG A 896 16.37 -49.49 -72.13
CA ARG A 896 15.25 -48.71 -71.55
C ARG A 896 15.20 -47.26 -72.02
N LEU A 897 16.26 -46.76 -72.66
CA LEU A 897 16.36 -45.34 -73.05
C LEU A 897 15.16 -44.86 -73.90
N LYS A 898 14.74 -45.63 -74.92
CA LYS A 898 13.59 -45.29 -75.78
C LYS A 898 12.26 -45.25 -75.04
N THR A 899 12.09 -46.05 -73.99
CA THR A 899 10.84 -46.09 -73.21
C THR A 899 10.67 -44.89 -72.29
N LEU A 900 11.74 -44.14 -72.04
CA LEU A 900 11.76 -42.98 -71.16
C LEU A 900 11.81 -41.65 -71.93
N GLU A 901 11.80 -41.70 -73.27
CA GLU A 901 11.74 -40.50 -74.11
C GLU A 901 10.38 -39.82 -73.97
N VAL A 902 10.39 -38.52 -73.68
CA VAL A 902 9.18 -37.70 -73.49
C VAL A 902 9.30 -36.38 -74.23
N PRO A 903 8.19 -35.70 -74.59
CA PRO A 903 8.25 -34.37 -75.17
C PRO A 903 8.76 -33.33 -74.16
N GLU A 904 9.25 -32.20 -74.68
CA GLU A 904 9.70 -31.09 -73.84
C GLU A 904 8.54 -30.54 -72.98
N PRO A 905 8.77 -30.26 -71.69
CA PRO A 905 7.71 -29.75 -70.82
C PRO A 905 7.19 -28.38 -71.29
N PRO A 906 5.87 -28.12 -71.15
CA PRO A 906 5.25 -26.86 -71.56
C PRO A 906 5.95 -25.63 -70.96
N ARG A 907 6.00 -24.53 -71.73
CA ARG A 907 6.67 -23.29 -71.31
C ARG A 907 6.11 -22.75 -69.99
N TRP A 908 4.79 -22.79 -69.79
CA TRP A 908 4.15 -22.32 -68.56
C TRP A 908 4.60 -23.11 -67.33
N LEU A 909 4.74 -24.44 -67.43
CA LEU A 909 5.16 -25.30 -66.32
C LEU A 909 6.60 -25.00 -65.91
N ARG A 910 7.49 -24.75 -66.88
CA ARG A 910 8.88 -24.36 -66.61
C ARG A 910 8.99 -23.00 -65.92
N ILE A 911 8.15 -22.04 -66.31
CA ILE A 911 8.10 -20.72 -65.67
C ILE A 911 7.55 -20.85 -64.25
N ALA A 912 6.42 -21.55 -64.06
CA ALA A 912 5.82 -21.77 -62.76
C ALA A 912 6.78 -22.47 -61.78
N ALA A 913 7.47 -23.52 -62.23
CA ALA A 913 8.48 -24.21 -61.44
C ALA A 913 9.60 -23.27 -60.98
N ARG A 914 10.11 -22.41 -61.88
CA ARG A 914 11.13 -21.41 -61.55
C ARG A 914 10.63 -20.38 -60.56
N VAL A 915 9.44 -19.81 -60.79
CA VAL A 915 8.85 -18.81 -59.87
C VAL A 915 8.70 -19.43 -58.47
N PHE A 916 8.07 -20.61 -58.37
CA PHE A 916 7.89 -21.30 -57.10
C PHE A 916 9.22 -21.60 -56.40
N GLY A 917 10.19 -22.18 -57.13
CA GLY A 917 11.50 -22.51 -56.58
C GLY A 917 12.29 -21.27 -56.13
N PHE A 918 12.27 -20.19 -56.90
CA PHE A 918 12.90 -18.92 -56.52
C PHE A 918 12.24 -18.26 -55.32
N SER A 919 10.91 -18.31 -55.21
CA SER A 919 10.19 -17.81 -54.03
C SER A 919 10.57 -18.60 -52.78
N ALA A 920 10.59 -19.94 -52.85
CA ALA A 920 11.01 -20.80 -51.75
C ALA A 920 12.47 -20.54 -51.34
N LEU A 921 13.35 -20.36 -52.33
CA LEU A 921 14.76 -20.05 -52.12
C LEU A 921 14.97 -18.67 -51.48
N ALA A 922 14.32 -17.63 -52.01
CA ALA A 922 14.42 -16.28 -51.48
C ALA A 922 13.94 -16.22 -50.02
N PHE A 923 12.84 -16.92 -49.73
CA PHE A 923 12.34 -17.07 -48.37
C PHE A 923 13.36 -17.77 -47.46
N GLY A 924 13.90 -18.91 -47.90
CA GLY A 924 14.90 -19.67 -47.12
C GLY A 924 16.18 -18.88 -46.85
N LEU A 925 16.68 -18.14 -47.83
CA LEU A 925 17.84 -17.27 -47.67
C LEU A 925 17.57 -16.08 -46.74
N ALA A 926 16.40 -15.46 -46.84
CA ALA A 926 16.01 -14.41 -45.91
C ALA A 926 15.97 -14.94 -44.47
N LEU A 927 15.40 -16.14 -44.27
CA LEU A 927 15.37 -16.79 -42.97
C LEU A 927 16.78 -17.12 -42.44
N ILE A 928 17.67 -17.68 -43.26
CA ILE A 928 19.08 -17.88 -42.89
C ILE A 928 19.76 -16.56 -42.52
N GLY A 929 19.54 -15.49 -43.31
CA GLY A 929 20.11 -14.18 -43.02
C GLY A 929 19.70 -13.65 -41.65
N LEU A 930 18.41 -13.81 -41.29
CA LEU A 930 17.89 -13.45 -39.96
C LEU A 930 18.47 -14.32 -38.85
N ILE A 931 18.64 -15.63 -39.10
CA ILE A 931 19.28 -16.56 -38.14
C ILE A 931 20.73 -16.14 -37.88
N ILE A 932 21.52 -15.93 -38.94
CA ILE A 932 22.93 -15.53 -38.83
C ILE A 932 23.05 -14.17 -38.13
N TRP A 933 22.20 -13.21 -38.50
CA TRP A 933 22.15 -11.91 -37.83
C TRP A 933 21.88 -12.05 -36.33
N SER A 934 20.89 -12.85 -35.96
CA SER A 934 20.53 -13.10 -34.57
C SER A 934 21.69 -13.76 -33.82
N MET A 935 22.37 -14.73 -34.44
CA MET A 935 23.52 -15.42 -33.84
C MET A 935 24.77 -14.55 -33.68
N LEU A 936 25.07 -13.65 -34.61
CA LEU A 936 26.29 -12.85 -34.57
C LEU A 936 26.16 -11.58 -33.72
N PHE A 937 24.99 -10.95 -33.73
CA PHE A 937 24.83 -9.60 -33.15
C PHE A 937 23.96 -9.57 -31.89
N GLN A 938 23.15 -10.59 -31.63
CA GLN A 938 22.15 -10.55 -30.54
C GLN A 938 22.16 -11.78 -29.62
N TYR A 939 22.84 -12.85 -29.99
CA TYR A 939 23.01 -14.03 -29.14
C TYR A 939 24.18 -13.75 -28.17
N ARG A 940 23.85 -13.40 -26.93
CA ARG A 940 24.79 -13.33 -25.82
C ARG A 940 24.74 -14.61 -25.01
#